data_AF-A0A9E2P2D4-F1
#
_entry.id   AF-A0A9E2P2D4-F1
#
_cell.length_a   1.000
_cell.length_b   1.000
_cell.length_c   1.000
_cell.angle_alpha   90.00
_cell.angle_beta   90.00
_cell.angle_gamma   90.00
#
_symmetry.space_group_name_H-M   'P 1'
#
loop_
_entity.id
_entity.type
_entity.pdbx_description
1 polymer ?
#
loop_
_entity_poly.entity_id
_entity_poly.type
_entity_poly.pdbx_seq_one_letter_code
_entity_poly.pdbx_strand_id
1 'polypeptide(L)'
;MKNKWTTVLACFLWGGLTAQADQAFRNHRYDGFKVLPTNGEQIVFIGNSITNMHEWCEAFGNHNVINRGTSGAVSDEVVDNLESMIAGNPKKAFIMIGTNDLGTSGINNAAHVAGNARLIIDYIQKTSPETEIYVQSILPSRLRNLELQQETNDSLKNICRDFEVTYIDLWEKLLSVSQNNTHTLDGLHLSATGYRIWCNTIAGYVGSSCMYPEDAQNQTGGLGGSYGMRLSAFGMQKVNAEDILLIGDEVIHGGEWHELFRSAKVKNRGTGWGWPGPGIADVTREIPVILKGRSDNEEPQKIFLSVGAADINGNTALATLKDSYDKMVQAVRELAPNTEIYIQSVLPFAASATNTSRTEPFNEMLKEIAGKYEKVTYVDTYTEMADNHAARSTYFTGNYLYGKGYVKLAQILAQYMGDDVNPVSEQEAEKIYALISARQNLADVVIESKKLRFGKEVGEIDPEKGLKLKEAVSLAEKMLSQDQNVVEELNETATQLLQLKEEAMQGINQPKVSAAGEEYWYKIYTPNRDYRYLTSNGAGNAVVGEPDRNYARAMWKFEKREKDGDYNIVNRADHSYLNPNAAYNAAVSTQKDEPEKGWSLSYSNAPGTYIITSGTVELNQTRENMNYAIYNWSSNQAGTDRTDSGCQFALSEAGEPTEEPVVDEKPMLTYTNIEMDGTAPFRIPDADAEQVMKARTLSVVIDFTSESLPVDTAFLVASSNENEENYFGVVLQERTKYGVKYIGDNGLKGWYTQNGIDFSQRKQMVITMDGETESYAYYTDGKLDRTVSGMGAYGYRVFGNVPGVTGLFLGGIVTEDHIKFAFKGTIHSIRFYNRKLSASEIAALEYENQEKPEQGDSITVSMGYGKFVSGNGNWNKTWQSTSDSPLLTFDSGYNNMTSSGDNIVGYVGLYSPQNYTLSVPAGYIIEGYTFDFCIHNNGTPITLTVDGKTYTSKTEDQSVAVSGLDKSVATFTLSGANKGIIFKNFRVHVIKDNRPQEPRVEIFTTAAGASIPYRIPAITRMHNGDVIAVADYRHSGQDIGIVKNGRIDLRARISKDNGKTWGELFPVVEGLGANYAEAGKSDFWVAFGDPCIT
;
A
#
# COMPACT_ATOMS: atom_id res chain seq x y z
N MET A 1 34.11 19.42 6.93
CA MET A 1 33.25 18.87 5.85
C MET A 1 33.92 17.66 5.23
N LYS A 2 33.65 16.46 5.74
CA LYS A 2 33.88 15.12 5.20
C LYS A 2 33.16 14.17 6.17
N ASN A 3 32.44 13.16 5.69
CA ASN A 3 31.68 12.13 6.44
C ASN A 3 30.17 12.36 6.66
N LYS A 4 29.39 12.50 5.59
CA LYS A 4 27.96 12.12 5.60
C LYS A 4 27.52 11.19 4.46
N TRP A 5 28.44 10.77 3.59
CA TRP A 5 28.14 9.89 2.45
C TRP A 5 28.28 8.38 2.75
N THR A 6 28.78 7.99 3.93
CA THR A 6 29.01 6.59 4.30
C THR A 6 27.79 5.89 4.94
N THR A 7 26.77 6.63 5.41
CA THR A 7 25.63 6.01 6.13
C THR A 7 24.49 5.61 5.21
N VAL A 8 24.32 6.26 4.04
CA VAL A 8 23.25 5.93 3.09
C VAL A 8 23.62 4.76 2.17
N LEU A 9 24.91 4.53 1.92
CA LEU A 9 25.40 3.33 1.24
C LEU A 9 25.30 2.07 2.14
N ALA A 10 25.31 2.24 3.47
CA ALA A 10 25.25 1.13 4.42
C ALA A 10 23.86 0.47 4.51
N CYS A 11 22.77 1.21 4.28
CA CYS A 11 21.41 0.64 4.33
C CYS A 11 21.04 -0.15 3.06
N PHE A 12 21.54 0.25 1.88
CA PHE A 12 21.32 -0.51 0.64
C PHE A 12 22.24 -1.74 0.52
N LEU A 13 23.44 -1.69 1.10
CA LEU A 13 24.31 -2.88 1.20
C LEU A 13 23.82 -3.87 2.26
N TRP A 14 23.16 -3.42 3.34
CA TRP A 14 22.60 -4.33 4.35
C TRP A 14 21.34 -5.08 3.89
N GLY A 15 20.43 -4.51 3.09
CA GLY A 15 19.25 -5.24 2.61
C GLY A 15 19.58 -6.46 1.73
N GLY A 16 20.58 -6.32 0.85
CA GLY A 16 21.05 -7.43 -0.01
C GLY A 16 21.97 -8.43 0.70
N LEU A 17 22.81 -7.96 1.64
CA LEU A 17 23.71 -8.83 2.42
C LEU A 17 22.96 -9.57 3.55
N THR A 18 21.90 -9.01 4.13
CA THR A 18 21.08 -9.68 5.15
C THR A 18 20.24 -10.81 4.56
N ALA A 19 19.62 -10.62 3.38
CA ALA A 19 18.88 -11.69 2.72
C ALA A 19 19.76 -12.89 2.33
N GLN A 20 20.99 -12.67 1.86
CA GLN A 20 21.93 -13.76 1.56
C GLN A 20 22.54 -14.40 2.81
N ALA A 21 22.82 -13.62 3.87
CA ALA A 21 23.28 -14.15 5.15
C ALA A 21 22.20 -14.97 5.87
N ASP A 22 20.92 -14.60 5.70
CA ASP A 22 19.75 -15.29 6.23
C ASP A 22 19.44 -16.58 5.44
N GLN A 23 19.72 -16.62 4.14
CA GLN A 23 19.58 -17.83 3.33
C GLN A 23 20.65 -18.89 3.65
N ALA A 24 21.93 -18.51 3.75
CA ALA A 24 22.99 -19.46 4.15
C ALA A 24 22.74 -20.01 5.57
N PHE A 25 22.21 -19.15 6.46
CA PHE A 25 21.74 -19.55 7.78
C PHE A 25 20.63 -20.62 7.71
N ARG A 26 19.57 -20.45 6.92
CA ARG A 26 18.52 -21.49 6.87
C ARG A 26 18.97 -22.77 6.15
N ASN A 27 19.74 -22.62 5.09
CA ASN A 27 20.19 -23.73 4.25
C ASN A 27 21.11 -24.70 4.99
N HIS A 28 21.91 -24.26 5.96
CA HIS A 28 22.80 -25.16 6.70
C HIS A 28 22.02 -26.28 7.41
N ARG A 29 20.79 -26.00 7.85
CA ARG A 29 19.97 -26.94 8.61
C ARG A 29 19.29 -27.95 7.70
N TYR A 30 18.71 -27.53 6.58
CA TYR A 30 18.20 -28.45 5.56
C TYR A 30 19.31 -29.33 4.99
N ASP A 31 20.52 -28.79 4.79
CA ASP A 31 21.69 -29.57 4.39
C ASP A 31 22.09 -30.59 5.47
N GLY A 32 22.01 -30.21 6.75
CA GLY A 32 22.19 -31.11 7.89
C GLY A 32 21.26 -32.33 7.85
N PHE A 33 20.01 -32.16 7.43
CA PHE A 33 19.08 -33.28 7.33
C PHE A 33 19.41 -34.23 6.16
N LYS A 34 20.10 -33.76 5.12
CA LYS A 34 20.54 -34.60 3.98
C LYS A 34 21.59 -35.65 4.35
N VAL A 35 22.18 -35.60 5.55
CA VAL A 35 23.06 -36.64 6.08
C VAL A 35 22.39 -37.51 7.16
N LEU A 36 21.11 -37.26 7.46
CA LEU A 36 20.33 -37.89 8.52
C LEU A 36 18.93 -38.28 8.00
N PRO A 37 18.83 -39.33 7.17
CA PRO A 37 17.56 -39.76 6.63
C PRO A 37 16.69 -40.31 7.75
N THR A 38 15.39 -40.25 7.56
CA THR A 38 14.44 -40.81 8.52
C THR A 38 14.32 -42.33 8.39
N ASN A 39 13.50 -42.96 9.22
CA ASN A 39 13.12 -44.37 9.11
C ASN A 39 11.69 -44.61 9.63
N GLY A 40 11.12 -45.78 9.31
CA GLY A 40 9.77 -46.23 9.69
C GLY A 40 9.42 -46.29 11.18
N GLU A 41 10.36 -46.03 12.09
CA GLU A 41 10.09 -45.95 13.53
C GLU A 41 10.04 -44.51 14.05
N GLN A 42 10.58 -43.56 13.28
CA GLN A 42 10.76 -42.17 13.72
C GLN A 42 9.49 -41.32 13.61
N ILE A 43 9.41 -40.33 14.49
CA ILE A 43 8.36 -39.32 14.56
C ILE A 43 9.01 -37.97 14.26
N VAL A 44 8.62 -37.34 13.18
CA VAL A 44 9.26 -36.12 12.66
C VAL A 44 8.46 -34.89 13.05
N PHE A 45 9.11 -33.89 13.64
CA PHE A 45 8.54 -32.56 13.89
C PHE A 45 9.02 -31.56 12.84
N ILE A 46 8.18 -31.25 11.86
CA ILE A 46 8.42 -30.31 10.76
C ILE A 46 7.86 -28.95 11.13
N GLY A 47 8.65 -27.88 10.97
CA GLY A 47 8.15 -26.53 11.21
C GLY A 47 9.20 -25.44 11.12
N ASN A 48 8.90 -24.32 11.80
CA ASN A 48 9.77 -23.14 11.80
C ASN A 48 10.63 -23.05 13.07
N SER A 49 11.03 -21.83 13.45
CA SER A 49 11.80 -21.57 14.66
C SER A 49 11.11 -22.11 15.93
N ILE A 50 9.80 -22.01 16.06
CA ILE A 50 9.11 -22.50 17.26
C ILE A 50 9.27 -24.03 17.38
N THR A 51 9.41 -24.75 16.26
CA THR A 51 9.71 -26.18 16.26
C THR A 51 11.21 -26.45 16.47
N ASN A 52 12.09 -25.67 15.83
CA ASN A 52 13.54 -25.84 15.92
C ASN A 52 14.07 -25.70 17.36
N MET A 53 13.58 -24.73 18.14
CA MET A 53 14.12 -24.42 19.48
C MET A 53 14.05 -25.54 20.53
N HIS A 54 13.34 -26.63 20.27
CA HIS A 54 12.97 -27.60 21.29
C HIS A 54 13.68 -28.95 21.11
N GLU A 55 14.18 -29.53 22.20
CA GLU A 55 14.71 -30.90 22.19
C GLU A 55 13.55 -31.89 22.38
N TRP A 56 12.86 -32.19 21.28
CA TRP A 56 11.65 -33.01 21.28
C TRP A 56 11.89 -34.44 21.80
N CYS A 57 13.04 -35.06 21.48
CA CYS A 57 13.37 -36.40 21.97
C CYS A 57 13.44 -36.46 23.51
N GLU A 58 14.05 -35.46 24.15
CA GLU A 58 14.13 -35.36 25.60
C GLU A 58 12.79 -34.98 26.22
N ALA A 59 12.03 -34.10 25.57
CA ALA A 59 10.72 -33.66 26.04
C ALA A 59 9.68 -34.81 26.10
N PHE A 60 9.86 -35.85 25.28
CA PHE A 60 9.03 -37.06 25.29
C PHE A 60 9.73 -38.31 25.87
N GLY A 61 11.01 -38.22 26.23
CA GLY A 61 11.80 -39.38 26.65
C GLY A 61 11.87 -40.47 25.58
N ASN A 62 11.83 -40.08 24.31
CA ASN A 62 11.70 -40.98 23.16
C ASN A 62 12.67 -40.55 22.05
N HIS A 63 13.74 -41.33 21.85
CA HIS A 63 14.79 -41.02 20.86
C HIS A 63 14.36 -41.20 19.40
N ASN A 64 13.16 -41.74 19.15
CA ASN A 64 12.60 -41.79 17.81
C ASN A 64 11.94 -40.46 17.42
N VAL A 65 11.76 -39.51 18.36
CA VAL A 65 11.21 -38.19 18.06
C VAL A 65 12.33 -37.26 17.60
N ILE A 66 12.32 -36.85 16.33
CA ILE A 66 13.37 -36.07 15.71
C ILE A 66 12.89 -34.68 15.27
N ASN A 67 13.80 -33.71 15.30
CA ASN A 67 13.51 -32.31 14.99
C ASN A 67 13.86 -32.00 13.53
N ARG A 68 12.88 -31.53 12.75
CA ARG A 68 13.05 -31.00 11.39
C ARG A 68 12.47 -29.58 11.26
N GLY A 69 12.47 -28.83 12.37
CA GLY A 69 12.12 -27.41 12.36
C GLY A 69 13.30 -26.55 11.92
N THR A 70 13.07 -25.53 11.10
CA THR A 70 14.12 -24.60 10.62
C THR A 70 13.81 -23.16 11.01
N SER A 71 14.79 -22.42 11.53
CA SER A 71 14.56 -21.03 11.95
C SER A 71 14.15 -20.15 10.79
N GLY A 72 13.22 -19.22 11.01
CA GLY A 72 12.80 -18.29 9.95
C GLY A 72 12.06 -18.95 8.78
N ALA A 73 11.91 -20.28 8.77
CA ALA A 73 11.33 -21.00 7.65
C ALA A 73 9.90 -20.55 7.36
N VAL A 74 9.63 -20.34 6.08
CA VAL A 74 8.29 -20.14 5.51
C VAL A 74 7.83 -21.45 4.86
N SER A 75 6.54 -21.57 4.53
CA SER A 75 5.99 -22.81 3.97
C SER A 75 6.58 -23.19 2.61
N ASP A 76 7.00 -22.23 1.78
CA ASP A 76 7.68 -22.51 0.51
C ASP A 76 9.00 -23.26 0.72
N GLU A 77 9.80 -22.84 1.70
CA GLU A 77 11.09 -23.48 1.98
C GLU A 77 10.92 -24.90 2.53
N VAL A 78 9.83 -25.18 3.24
CA VAL A 78 9.49 -26.55 3.68
C VAL A 78 9.12 -27.42 2.48
N VAL A 79 8.37 -26.88 1.52
CA VAL A 79 8.05 -27.56 0.25
C VAL A 79 9.34 -27.90 -0.51
N ASP A 80 10.25 -26.93 -0.66
CA ASP A 80 11.51 -27.07 -1.40
C ASP A 80 12.56 -27.99 -0.72
N ASN A 81 12.31 -28.43 0.52
CA ASN A 81 13.25 -29.25 1.29
C ASN A 81 12.59 -30.51 1.90
N LEU A 82 11.39 -30.86 1.45
CA LEU A 82 10.56 -31.89 2.08
C LEU A 82 11.24 -33.26 2.13
N GLU A 83 11.99 -33.64 1.09
CA GLU A 83 12.71 -34.93 1.05
C GLU A 83 13.83 -35.00 2.08
N SER A 84 14.47 -33.86 2.42
CA SER A 84 15.45 -33.84 3.52
C SER A 84 14.81 -34.17 4.87
N MET A 85 13.50 -34.00 5.03
CA MET A 85 12.79 -34.18 6.30
C MET A 85 12.06 -35.51 6.43
N ILE A 86 11.63 -36.11 5.32
CA ILE A 86 10.73 -37.28 5.33
C ILE A 86 11.26 -38.48 4.54
N ALA A 87 12.37 -38.36 3.81
CA ALA A 87 12.94 -39.51 3.12
C ALA A 87 13.33 -40.60 4.14
N GLY A 88 12.95 -41.84 3.85
CA GLY A 88 13.04 -42.95 4.80
C GLY A 88 11.72 -43.33 5.47
N ASN A 89 10.61 -42.67 5.08
CA ASN A 89 9.25 -43.05 5.43
C ASN A 89 8.98 -43.05 6.93
N PRO A 90 8.95 -41.88 7.60
CA PRO A 90 8.77 -41.82 9.05
C PRO A 90 7.41 -42.40 9.46
N LYS A 91 7.32 -42.88 10.69
CA LYS A 91 6.03 -43.36 11.23
C LYS A 91 4.99 -42.26 11.30
N LYS A 92 5.41 -41.06 11.71
CA LYS A 92 4.52 -39.90 11.94
C LYS A 92 5.20 -38.60 11.53
N ALA A 93 4.43 -37.66 10.99
CA ALA A 93 4.87 -36.31 10.69
C ALA A 93 3.96 -35.27 11.38
N PHE A 94 4.53 -34.48 12.28
CA PHE A 94 3.88 -33.35 12.96
C PHE A 94 4.29 -32.06 12.27
N ILE A 95 3.34 -31.34 11.66
CA ILE A 95 3.61 -30.19 10.79
C ILE A 95 3.04 -28.92 11.42
N MET A 96 3.90 -27.94 11.71
CA MET A 96 3.51 -26.60 12.16
C MET A 96 4.25 -25.52 11.36
N ILE A 97 3.60 -24.94 10.35
CA ILE A 97 4.19 -23.94 9.45
C ILE A 97 3.16 -22.87 9.04
N GLY A 98 3.62 -21.66 8.71
CA GLY A 98 2.76 -20.53 8.33
C GLY A 98 3.02 -19.24 9.11
N THR A 99 3.56 -19.32 10.33
CA THR A 99 3.76 -18.12 11.19
C THR A 99 4.71 -17.09 10.57
N ASN A 100 5.75 -17.53 9.85
CA ASN A 100 6.71 -16.62 9.22
C ASN A 100 6.23 -16.10 7.87
N ASP A 101 5.42 -16.88 7.15
CA ASP A 101 4.73 -16.47 5.93
C ASP A 101 3.91 -15.20 6.21
N LEU A 102 3.13 -15.21 7.29
CA LEU A 102 2.34 -14.06 7.74
C LEU A 102 3.17 -12.86 8.21
N GLY A 103 4.47 -13.06 8.44
CA GLY A 103 5.43 -11.99 8.75
C GLY A 103 6.23 -11.51 7.55
N THR A 104 6.04 -12.09 6.36
CA THR A 104 6.88 -11.88 5.19
C THR A 104 6.09 -11.16 4.10
N SER A 105 6.53 -9.95 3.75
CA SER A 105 5.88 -9.12 2.72
C SER A 105 5.79 -9.86 1.38
N GLY A 106 4.61 -9.84 0.77
CA GLY A 106 4.34 -10.48 -0.52
C GLY A 106 3.75 -11.88 -0.43
N ILE A 107 3.92 -12.58 0.71
CA ILE A 107 3.35 -13.90 0.97
C ILE A 107 2.50 -13.95 2.26
N ASN A 108 2.28 -12.79 2.89
CA ASN A 108 1.52 -12.63 4.13
C ASN A 108 0.00 -12.76 3.93
N ASN A 109 -0.45 -13.92 3.44
CA ASN A 109 -1.85 -14.23 3.21
C ASN A 109 -2.16 -15.71 3.54
N ALA A 110 -3.37 -15.97 4.04
CA ALA A 110 -3.77 -17.32 4.47
C ALA A 110 -3.84 -18.33 3.31
N ALA A 111 -4.23 -17.87 2.12
CA ALA A 111 -4.36 -18.72 0.93
C ALA A 111 -3.02 -19.33 0.47
N HIS A 112 -1.92 -18.59 0.63
CA HIS A 112 -0.57 -19.03 0.32
C HIS A 112 -0.14 -20.19 1.22
N VAL A 113 -0.27 -20.00 2.53
CA VAL A 113 0.01 -21.06 3.54
C VAL A 113 -0.88 -22.27 3.29
N ALA A 114 -2.16 -22.05 2.99
CA ALA A 114 -3.11 -23.11 2.66
C ALA A 114 -2.68 -23.91 1.41
N GLY A 115 -2.23 -23.24 0.35
CA GLY A 115 -1.71 -23.87 -0.87
C GLY A 115 -0.52 -24.77 -0.58
N ASN A 116 0.47 -24.27 0.16
CA ASN A 116 1.66 -25.04 0.51
C ASN A 116 1.36 -26.20 1.47
N ALA A 117 0.44 -26.02 2.43
CA ALA A 117 0.00 -27.12 3.29
C ALA A 117 -0.67 -28.26 2.50
N ARG A 118 -1.48 -27.95 1.48
CA ARG A 118 -2.05 -28.96 0.57
C ARG A 118 -0.96 -29.71 -0.19
N LEU A 119 0.05 -29.00 -0.72
CA LEU A 119 1.17 -29.62 -1.42
C LEU A 119 1.95 -30.57 -0.51
N ILE A 120 2.25 -30.15 0.73
CA ILE A 120 3.00 -30.96 1.70
C ILE A 120 2.21 -32.24 2.05
N ILE A 121 0.92 -32.12 2.40
CA ILE A 121 0.10 -33.27 2.81
C ILE A 121 -0.08 -34.25 1.65
N ASP A 122 -0.44 -33.75 0.47
CA ASP A 122 -0.64 -34.57 -0.72
C ASP A 122 0.66 -35.28 -1.12
N TYR A 123 1.81 -34.58 -1.06
CA TYR A 123 3.10 -35.17 -1.35
C TYR A 123 3.42 -36.32 -0.39
N ILE A 124 3.34 -36.10 0.93
CA ILE A 124 3.63 -37.13 1.94
C ILE A 124 2.70 -38.33 1.78
N GLN A 125 1.40 -38.15 1.54
CA GLN A 125 0.48 -39.28 1.33
C GLN A 125 0.82 -40.12 0.09
N LYS A 126 1.43 -39.52 -0.94
CA LYS A 126 1.82 -40.22 -2.18
C LYS A 126 3.18 -40.90 -2.07
N THR A 127 4.16 -40.22 -1.46
CA THR A 127 5.55 -40.68 -1.42
C THR A 127 5.90 -41.40 -0.11
N SER A 128 5.06 -41.29 0.91
CA SER A 128 5.20 -41.99 2.18
C SER A 128 3.83 -42.41 2.72
N PRO A 129 3.13 -43.33 2.04
CA PRO A 129 1.72 -43.64 2.30
C PRO A 129 1.44 -44.23 3.69
N GLU A 130 2.45 -44.75 4.39
CA GLU A 130 2.32 -45.26 5.75
C GLU A 130 2.56 -44.19 6.84
N THR A 131 3.06 -43.00 6.47
CA THR A 131 3.28 -41.90 7.41
C THR A 131 1.94 -41.34 7.91
N GLU A 132 1.71 -41.37 9.22
CA GLU A 132 0.58 -40.67 9.82
C GLU A 132 0.85 -39.14 9.89
N ILE A 133 -0.02 -38.33 9.32
CA ILE A 133 0.15 -36.87 9.25
C ILE A 133 -0.70 -36.16 10.31
N TYR A 134 -0.06 -35.28 11.07
CA TYR A 134 -0.66 -34.42 12.09
C TYR A 134 -0.32 -32.96 11.80
N VAL A 135 -1.31 -32.17 11.41
CA VAL A 135 -1.13 -30.72 11.19
C VAL A 135 -1.52 -29.99 12.46
N GLN A 136 -0.70 -29.05 12.88
CA GLN A 136 -0.89 -28.28 14.10
C GLN A 136 -1.27 -26.84 13.76
N SER A 137 -2.13 -26.22 14.56
CA SER A 137 -2.42 -24.79 14.44
C SER A 137 -1.12 -23.98 14.52
N ILE A 138 -0.98 -22.93 13.70
CA ILE A 138 0.02 -21.90 13.99
C ILE A 138 -0.32 -21.23 15.32
N LEU A 139 0.71 -20.90 16.10
CA LEU A 139 0.54 -20.39 17.44
C LEU A 139 0.19 -18.89 17.45
N PRO A 140 -0.60 -18.41 18.42
CA PRO A 140 -0.92 -17.00 18.55
C PRO A 140 0.31 -16.18 18.88
N SER A 141 0.65 -15.22 18.00
CA SER A 141 1.71 -14.24 18.22
C SER A 141 1.19 -12.82 18.13
N ARG A 142 1.59 -11.96 19.08
CA ARG A 142 1.32 -10.51 19.02
C ARG A 142 2.19 -9.77 17.99
N LEU A 143 3.22 -10.43 17.46
CA LEU A 143 4.09 -9.90 16.41
C LEU A 143 3.54 -10.16 15.00
N ARG A 144 2.32 -10.70 14.92
CA ARG A 144 1.61 -11.05 13.70
C ARG A 144 0.18 -10.55 13.83
N ASN A 145 -0.50 -10.39 12.68
CA ASN A 145 -1.94 -10.08 12.68
C ASN A 145 -2.70 -11.30 13.24
N LEU A 146 -3.43 -11.12 14.35
CA LEU A 146 -4.15 -12.21 15.03
C LEU A 146 -5.34 -12.72 14.21
N GLU A 147 -6.07 -11.84 13.54
CA GLU A 147 -7.21 -12.22 12.67
C GLU A 147 -6.72 -13.09 11.50
N LEU A 148 -5.64 -12.65 10.84
CA LEU A 148 -5.03 -13.41 9.74
C LEU A 148 -4.47 -14.76 10.20
N GLN A 149 -3.95 -14.84 11.43
CA GLN A 149 -3.51 -16.12 12.01
C GLN A 149 -4.69 -17.08 12.23
N GLN A 150 -5.83 -16.57 12.70
CA GLN A 150 -7.06 -17.37 12.86
C GLN A 150 -7.60 -17.84 11.51
N GLU A 151 -7.66 -16.94 10.51
CA GLU A 151 -8.05 -17.29 9.14
C GLU A 151 -7.15 -18.39 8.55
N THR A 152 -5.85 -18.31 8.80
CA THR A 152 -4.88 -19.34 8.40
C THR A 152 -5.16 -20.67 9.12
N ASN A 153 -5.43 -20.65 10.42
CA ASN A 153 -5.77 -21.85 11.20
C ASN A 153 -7.07 -22.51 10.74
N ASP A 154 -8.10 -21.72 10.43
CA ASP A 154 -9.36 -22.21 9.87
C ASP A 154 -9.14 -22.86 8.50
N SER A 155 -8.27 -22.27 7.67
CA SER A 155 -7.88 -22.83 6.37
C SER A 155 -7.16 -24.18 6.54
N LEU A 156 -6.18 -24.25 7.45
CA LEU A 156 -5.46 -25.49 7.77
C LEU A 156 -6.39 -26.59 8.28
N LYS A 157 -7.35 -26.23 9.15
CA LYS A 157 -8.36 -27.17 9.66
C LYS A 157 -9.26 -27.73 8.56
N ASN A 158 -9.68 -26.89 7.62
CA ASN A 158 -10.45 -27.33 6.46
C ASN A 158 -9.63 -28.25 5.55
N ILE A 159 -8.36 -27.90 5.28
CA ILE A 159 -7.43 -28.75 4.52
C ILE A 159 -7.33 -30.14 5.15
N CYS A 160 -7.16 -30.21 6.46
CA CYS A 160 -7.03 -31.49 7.16
C CYS A 160 -8.27 -32.36 7.00
N ARG A 161 -9.47 -31.76 7.06
CA ARG A 161 -10.72 -32.46 6.79
C ARG A 161 -10.77 -32.97 5.34
N ASP A 162 -10.37 -32.16 4.36
CA ASP A 162 -10.41 -32.53 2.95
C ASP A 162 -9.45 -33.68 2.61
N PHE A 163 -8.30 -33.74 3.28
CA PHE A 163 -7.26 -34.77 3.10
C PHE A 163 -7.37 -35.95 4.08
N GLU A 164 -8.38 -35.94 4.95
CA GLU A 164 -8.59 -36.95 6.00
C GLU A 164 -7.38 -37.14 6.94
N VAL A 165 -6.67 -36.04 7.25
CA VAL A 165 -5.56 -36.01 8.21
C VAL A 165 -5.95 -35.31 9.51
N THR A 166 -5.19 -35.53 10.58
CA THR A 166 -5.55 -35.01 11.91
C THR A 166 -5.10 -33.55 12.07
N TYR A 167 -6.03 -32.67 12.42
CA TYR A 167 -5.74 -31.31 12.88
C TYR A 167 -5.66 -31.24 14.41
N ILE A 168 -4.58 -30.66 14.93
CA ILE A 168 -4.35 -30.45 16.36
C ILE A 168 -4.41 -28.96 16.66
N ASP A 169 -5.39 -28.57 17.47
CA ASP A 169 -5.57 -27.18 17.89
C ASP A 169 -4.75 -26.86 19.16
N LEU A 170 -3.79 -25.97 19.02
CA LEU A 170 -2.96 -25.41 20.10
C LEU A 170 -3.31 -23.94 20.40
N TRP A 171 -4.17 -23.32 19.60
CA TRP A 171 -4.42 -21.87 19.60
C TRP A 171 -4.90 -21.38 20.96
N GLU A 172 -6.04 -21.90 21.42
CA GLU A 172 -6.68 -21.49 22.68
C GLU A 172 -5.77 -21.74 23.88
N LYS A 173 -4.99 -22.82 23.85
CA LYS A 173 -4.09 -23.20 24.94
C LYS A 173 -2.87 -22.29 25.08
N LEU A 174 -2.52 -21.56 24.02
CA LEU A 174 -1.31 -20.73 23.97
C LEU A 174 -1.62 -19.24 23.75
N LEU A 175 -2.89 -18.81 23.82
CA LEU A 175 -3.31 -17.40 23.70
C LEU A 175 -2.55 -16.44 24.63
N SER A 176 -2.08 -16.91 25.79
CA SER A 176 -1.23 -16.12 26.69
C SER A 176 0.04 -15.59 26.02
N VAL A 177 0.55 -16.26 24.97
CA VAL A 177 1.73 -15.82 24.21
C VAL A 177 1.47 -14.47 23.54
N SER A 178 0.25 -14.22 23.03
CA SER A 178 -0.11 -12.94 22.43
C SER A 178 -0.70 -11.95 23.44
N GLN A 179 -1.42 -12.42 24.46
CA GLN A 179 -2.18 -11.56 25.36
C GLN A 179 -1.37 -10.95 26.52
N ASN A 180 -0.49 -11.74 27.15
CA ASN A 180 0.16 -11.33 28.40
C ASN A 180 1.60 -11.82 28.58
N ASN A 181 2.17 -12.46 27.55
CA ASN A 181 3.54 -13.00 27.52
C ASN A 181 3.88 -14.05 28.60
N THR A 182 2.90 -14.71 29.25
CA THR A 182 3.20 -15.63 30.38
C THR A 182 4.08 -16.82 29.96
N HIS A 183 4.01 -17.24 28.69
CA HIS A 183 4.74 -18.40 28.16
C HIS A 183 5.80 -18.03 27.11
N THR A 184 6.26 -16.78 27.05
CA THR A 184 7.18 -16.27 26.02
C THR A 184 8.01 -15.11 26.54
N LEU A 185 9.19 -14.86 25.96
CA LEU A 185 9.98 -13.65 26.25
C LEU A 185 9.85 -12.56 25.18
N ASP A 186 9.34 -12.89 23.99
CA ASP A 186 9.25 -11.95 22.86
C ASP A 186 7.82 -11.75 22.33
N GLY A 187 6.87 -12.64 22.65
CA GLY A 187 5.52 -12.62 22.10
C GLY A 187 5.35 -13.52 20.86
N LEU A 188 6.31 -14.40 20.58
CA LEU A 188 6.32 -15.30 19.43
C LEU A 188 6.83 -16.71 19.79
N HIS A 189 8.03 -16.83 20.36
CA HIS A 189 8.63 -18.12 20.69
C HIS A 189 8.25 -18.55 22.11
N LEU A 190 8.22 -19.86 22.36
CA LEU A 190 7.82 -20.40 23.65
C LEU A 190 9.00 -20.48 24.63
N SER A 191 8.71 -20.16 25.88
CA SER A 191 9.45 -20.64 27.04
C SER A 191 9.08 -22.10 27.35
N ALA A 192 9.80 -22.75 28.26
CA ALA A 192 9.57 -24.14 28.62
C ALA A 192 8.16 -24.44 29.14
N THR A 193 7.56 -23.52 29.89
CA THR A 193 6.15 -23.64 30.31
C THR A 193 5.17 -23.68 29.13
N GLY A 194 5.45 -22.92 28.06
CA GLY A 194 4.67 -22.98 26.81
C GLY A 194 4.86 -24.31 26.08
N TYR A 195 6.11 -24.80 25.98
CA TYR A 195 6.38 -26.11 25.42
C TYR A 195 5.77 -27.25 26.23
N ARG A 196 5.67 -27.14 27.56
CA ARG A 196 4.96 -28.11 28.41
C ARG A 196 3.49 -28.22 28.02
N ILE A 197 2.81 -27.10 27.79
CA ILE A 197 1.42 -27.06 27.31
C ILE A 197 1.30 -27.76 25.96
N TRP A 198 2.21 -27.43 25.04
CA TRP A 198 2.26 -28.07 23.71
C TRP A 198 2.46 -29.58 23.83
N CYS A 199 3.54 -30.03 24.49
CA CYS A 199 3.87 -31.44 24.66
C CYS A 199 2.73 -32.23 25.31
N ASN A 200 2.12 -31.71 26.39
CA ASN A 200 0.97 -32.35 27.04
C ASN A 200 -0.23 -32.48 26.11
N THR A 201 -0.46 -31.49 25.24
CA THR A 201 -1.58 -31.52 24.30
C THR A 201 -1.40 -32.59 23.22
N ILE A 202 -0.15 -32.85 22.81
CA ILE A 202 0.14 -33.78 21.70
C ILE A 202 0.62 -35.16 22.13
N ALA A 203 0.89 -35.37 23.42
CA ALA A 203 1.44 -36.61 23.97
C ALA A 203 0.68 -37.87 23.51
N GLY A 204 -0.66 -37.81 23.45
CA GLY A 204 -1.49 -38.92 22.98
C GLY A 204 -1.27 -39.26 21.51
N TYR A 205 -1.05 -38.25 20.65
CA TYR A 205 -0.76 -38.45 19.23
C TYR A 205 0.68 -38.92 19.00
N VAL A 206 1.64 -38.43 19.79
CA VAL A 206 3.03 -38.90 19.75
C VAL A 206 3.10 -40.38 20.18
N GLY A 207 2.36 -40.75 21.23
CA GLY A 207 2.46 -42.05 21.90
C GLY A 207 3.51 -42.06 23.00
N SER A 208 3.83 -40.90 23.56
CA SER A 208 4.83 -40.73 24.64
C SER A 208 4.39 -39.57 25.54
N SER A 209 4.59 -39.71 26.86
CA SER A 209 4.25 -38.67 27.83
C SER A 209 5.23 -37.50 27.80
N CYS A 210 4.77 -36.29 28.13
CA CYS A 210 5.66 -35.16 28.35
C CYS A 210 6.50 -35.39 29.62
N MET A 211 7.81 -35.16 29.51
CA MET A 211 8.78 -35.33 30.60
C MET A 211 8.99 -34.06 31.45
N TYR A 212 8.33 -32.96 31.10
CA TYR A 212 8.47 -31.70 31.83
C TYR A 212 7.67 -31.76 33.14
N PRO A 213 8.28 -31.46 34.31
CA PRO A 213 7.57 -31.49 35.59
C PRO A 213 6.43 -30.48 35.59
N GLU A 214 5.30 -30.79 36.24
CA GLU A 214 4.13 -29.91 36.28
C GLU A 214 4.38 -28.59 37.03
N ASP A 215 5.22 -28.62 38.07
CA ASP A 215 5.50 -27.50 38.96
C ASP A 215 6.75 -26.68 38.57
N ALA A 216 7.53 -27.16 37.60
CA ALA A 216 8.74 -26.48 37.14
C ALA A 216 8.43 -25.07 36.61
N GLN A 217 9.27 -24.11 36.99
CA GLN A 217 9.21 -22.71 36.57
C GLN A 217 10.24 -22.43 35.47
N ASN A 218 10.00 -21.39 34.67
CA ASN A 218 10.95 -20.95 33.65
C ASN A 218 12.26 -20.47 34.29
N GLN A 219 13.40 -21.01 33.85
CA GLN A 219 14.73 -20.61 34.31
C GLN A 219 15.55 -20.07 33.13
N THR A 220 15.60 -18.74 32.98
CA THR A 220 16.24 -18.12 31.81
C THR A 220 17.71 -17.78 32.05
N GLY A 221 18.27 -18.04 33.24
CA GLY A 221 19.64 -17.60 33.59
C GLY A 221 19.82 -16.08 33.52
N GLY A 222 18.71 -15.32 33.53
CA GLY A 222 18.69 -13.88 33.26
C GLY A 222 18.98 -13.52 31.80
N LEU A 223 19.01 -14.48 30.88
CA LEU A 223 19.16 -14.25 29.43
C LEU A 223 17.81 -13.81 28.86
N GLY A 224 17.86 -12.88 27.90
CA GLY A 224 16.70 -12.43 27.14
C GLY A 224 16.54 -13.22 25.85
N GLY A 225 15.46 -12.92 25.12
CA GLY A 225 15.24 -13.41 23.77
C GLY A 225 15.32 -14.93 23.65
N SER A 226 15.88 -15.39 22.52
CA SER A 226 15.98 -16.81 22.20
C SER A 226 16.86 -17.61 23.15
N TYR A 227 17.95 -17.02 23.65
CA TYR A 227 18.88 -17.71 24.55
C TYR A 227 18.18 -18.05 25.87
N GLY A 228 17.49 -17.07 26.44
CA GLY A 228 16.70 -17.27 27.67
C GLY A 228 15.53 -18.26 27.49
N MET A 229 14.85 -18.24 26.34
CA MET A 229 13.76 -19.17 26.07
C MET A 229 14.26 -20.62 25.91
N ARG A 230 15.35 -20.84 25.18
CA ARG A 230 15.94 -22.18 25.03
C ARG A 230 16.54 -22.68 26.35
N LEU A 231 17.24 -21.82 27.09
CA LEU A 231 17.76 -22.18 28.41
C LEU A 231 16.64 -22.55 29.39
N SER A 232 15.47 -21.91 29.30
CA SER A 232 14.33 -22.31 30.13
C SER A 232 13.92 -23.76 29.89
N ALA A 233 14.04 -24.27 28.66
CA ALA A 233 13.75 -25.66 28.32
C ALA A 233 14.80 -26.61 28.91
N PHE A 234 16.08 -26.26 28.79
CA PHE A 234 17.17 -27.02 29.41
C PHE A 234 17.01 -27.12 30.92
N GLY A 235 16.57 -26.05 31.59
CA GLY A 235 16.31 -26.06 33.03
C GLY A 235 15.19 -27.02 33.47
N MET A 236 14.36 -27.53 32.55
CA MET A 236 13.31 -28.52 32.83
C MET A 236 13.68 -29.94 32.38
N GLN A 237 14.78 -30.12 31.65
CA GLN A 237 15.24 -31.42 31.16
C GLN A 237 16.17 -32.07 32.17
N LYS A 238 15.90 -33.35 32.47
CA LYS A 238 16.71 -34.11 33.42
C LYS A 238 18.09 -34.40 32.82
N VAL A 239 19.13 -34.17 33.62
CA VAL A 239 20.49 -34.66 33.37
C VAL A 239 20.73 -35.91 34.21
N ASN A 240 21.13 -37.00 33.57
CA ASN A 240 21.45 -38.30 34.19
C ASN A 240 22.98 -38.49 34.27
N ALA A 241 23.41 -39.42 35.12
CA ALA A 241 24.83 -39.66 35.35
C ALA A 241 25.61 -40.19 34.13
N GLU A 242 24.91 -40.79 33.17
CA GLU A 242 25.49 -41.33 31.93
C GLU A 242 25.43 -40.35 30.74
N ASP A 243 24.84 -39.17 30.93
CA ASP A 243 24.67 -38.22 29.84
C ASP A 243 26.02 -37.58 29.43
N ILE A 244 26.12 -37.31 28.13
CA ILE A 244 27.19 -36.56 27.48
C ILE A 244 26.57 -35.26 26.98
N LEU A 245 26.91 -34.14 27.62
CA LEU A 245 26.35 -32.84 27.28
C LEU A 245 27.27 -32.11 26.29
N LEU A 246 26.73 -31.67 25.16
CA LEU A 246 27.39 -30.69 24.30
C LEU A 246 26.83 -29.32 24.64
N ILE A 247 27.63 -28.48 25.29
CA ILE A 247 27.26 -27.12 25.72
C ILE A 247 28.01 -26.14 24.84
N GLY A 248 27.28 -25.19 24.23
CA GLY A 248 27.93 -24.27 23.31
C GLY A 248 27.01 -23.29 22.60
N ASP A 249 27.51 -22.80 21.49
CA ASP A 249 26.88 -21.77 20.67
C ASP A 249 25.95 -22.35 19.58
N GLU A 250 25.69 -21.57 18.54
CA GLU A 250 24.76 -21.89 17.46
C GLU A 250 25.20 -23.14 16.66
N VAL A 251 26.50 -23.46 16.64
CA VAL A 251 26.99 -24.70 16.02
C VAL A 251 26.50 -25.90 16.82
N ILE A 252 26.55 -25.82 18.15
CA ILE A 252 26.01 -26.89 18.97
C ILE A 252 24.48 -26.93 18.85
N HIS A 253 23.78 -25.80 18.81
CA HIS A 253 22.34 -25.81 18.57
C HIS A 253 21.97 -26.45 17.23
N GLY A 254 22.69 -26.12 16.16
CA GLY A 254 22.38 -26.57 14.81
C GLY A 254 22.63 -28.06 14.54
N GLY A 255 23.35 -28.76 15.42
CA GLY A 255 23.68 -30.18 15.28
C GLY A 255 22.60 -31.11 15.85
N GLU A 256 22.14 -32.06 15.04
CA GLU A 256 21.25 -33.16 15.47
C GLU A 256 22.06 -34.27 16.17
N TRP A 257 22.65 -33.95 17.33
CA TRP A 257 23.72 -34.76 17.93
C TRP A 257 23.30 -36.20 18.27
N HIS A 258 22.12 -36.41 18.85
CA HIS A 258 21.67 -37.76 19.18
C HIS A 258 21.51 -38.65 17.93
N GLU A 259 21.14 -38.07 16.79
CA GLU A 259 21.07 -38.76 15.49
C GLU A 259 22.47 -39.00 14.91
N LEU A 260 23.31 -37.95 14.89
CA LEU A 260 24.69 -38.02 14.39
C LEU A 260 25.52 -39.08 15.12
N PHE A 261 25.32 -39.21 16.44
CA PHE A 261 26.03 -40.18 17.30
C PHE A 261 25.29 -41.50 17.50
N ARG A 262 24.04 -41.60 17.02
CA ARG A 262 23.13 -42.74 17.23
C ARG A 262 23.03 -43.15 18.71
N SER A 263 23.00 -42.15 19.58
CA SER A 263 23.05 -42.39 21.03
C SER A 263 22.14 -41.44 21.79
N ALA A 264 21.27 -42.08 22.57
CA ALA A 264 20.42 -41.50 23.59
C ALA A 264 21.15 -40.61 24.61
N LYS A 265 22.42 -40.96 24.91
CA LYS A 265 23.21 -40.33 25.98
C LYS A 265 23.67 -38.93 25.60
N VAL A 266 23.72 -38.64 24.31
CA VAL A 266 24.26 -37.37 23.81
C VAL A 266 23.15 -36.32 23.79
N LYS A 267 23.32 -35.26 24.59
CA LYS A 267 22.32 -34.19 24.78
C LYS A 267 22.79 -32.86 24.21
N ASN A 268 21.93 -32.18 23.47
CA ASN A 268 22.19 -30.86 22.91
C ASN A 268 21.90 -29.78 23.96
N ARG A 269 22.90 -28.96 24.29
CA ARG A 269 22.77 -27.78 25.15
C ARG A 269 23.39 -26.54 24.49
N GLY A 270 23.31 -26.47 23.16
CA GLY A 270 23.70 -25.31 22.39
C GLY A 270 22.60 -24.27 22.31
N THR A 271 22.92 -22.98 22.30
CA THR A 271 21.94 -21.89 22.14
C THR A 271 22.33 -20.94 21.02
N GLY A 272 21.34 -20.20 20.51
CA GLY A 272 21.53 -19.21 19.46
C GLY A 272 21.29 -19.72 18.05
N TRP A 273 20.90 -18.82 17.15
CA TRP A 273 20.32 -19.16 15.85
C TRP A 273 21.27 -18.81 14.72
N GLY A 274 21.55 -17.53 14.55
CA GLY A 274 22.45 -17.04 13.52
C GLY A 274 23.89 -16.99 14.00
N TRP A 275 24.78 -16.83 13.02
CA TRP A 275 26.20 -16.66 13.26
C TRP A 275 26.58 -15.16 13.37
N PRO A 276 27.43 -14.77 14.32
CA PRO A 276 27.84 -15.58 15.46
C PRO A 276 26.73 -15.62 16.53
N GLY A 277 26.62 -16.71 17.26
CA GLY A 277 25.64 -16.91 18.35
C GLY A 277 26.12 -16.35 19.70
N PRO A 278 25.82 -17.02 20.83
CA PRO A 278 26.21 -16.55 22.16
C PRO A 278 27.73 -16.55 22.38
N GLY A 279 28.22 -15.60 23.17
CA GLY A 279 29.62 -15.55 23.59
C GLY A 279 29.89 -16.39 24.85
N ILE A 280 31.16 -16.48 25.23
CA ILE A 280 31.63 -17.21 26.44
C ILE A 280 30.87 -16.76 27.69
N ALA A 281 30.63 -15.45 27.83
CA ALA A 281 29.93 -14.89 28.99
C ALA A 281 28.46 -15.33 29.08
N ASP A 282 27.79 -15.47 27.93
CA ASP A 282 26.40 -15.94 27.87
C ASP A 282 26.34 -17.42 28.24
N VAL A 283 27.15 -18.27 27.60
CA VAL A 283 27.22 -19.72 27.89
C VAL A 283 27.61 -19.99 29.35
N THR A 284 28.48 -19.16 29.94
CA THR A 284 28.81 -19.25 31.38
C THR A 284 27.59 -19.10 32.28
N ARG A 285 26.62 -18.26 31.91
CA ARG A 285 25.35 -18.09 32.65
C ARG A 285 24.37 -19.24 32.45
N GLU A 286 24.53 -20.01 31.38
CA GLU A 286 23.69 -21.18 31.08
C GLU A 286 24.05 -22.38 31.97
N ILE A 287 25.35 -22.58 32.25
CA ILE A 287 25.88 -23.73 32.98
C ILE A 287 25.14 -24.05 34.29
N PRO A 288 24.87 -23.09 35.21
CA PRO A 288 24.15 -23.40 36.44
C PRO A 288 22.73 -23.90 36.20
N VAL A 289 22.03 -23.36 35.20
CA VAL A 289 20.67 -23.80 34.86
C VAL A 289 20.69 -25.17 34.19
N ILE A 290 21.64 -25.45 33.31
CA ILE A 290 21.80 -26.75 32.67
C ILE A 290 22.07 -27.85 33.71
N LEU A 291 23.03 -27.61 34.62
CA LEU A 291 23.48 -28.64 35.56
C LEU A 291 22.58 -28.76 36.80
N LYS A 292 21.99 -27.67 37.28
CA LYS A 292 21.25 -27.61 38.54
C LYS A 292 19.82 -27.08 38.41
N GLY A 293 19.30 -26.92 37.19
CA GLY A 293 17.94 -26.43 36.96
C GLY A 293 16.86 -27.33 37.55
N ARG A 294 17.13 -28.63 37.70
CA ARG A 294 16.27 -29.55 38.44
C ARG A 294 16.96 -30.07 39.69
N SER A 295 16.17 -30.31 40.73
CA SER A 295 16.65 -30.86 42.00
C SER A 295 17.09 -32.32 41.89
N ASP A 296 16.59 -33.05 40.89
CA ASP A 296 16.92 -34.45 40.60
C ASP A 296 17.95 -34.63 39.47
N ASN A 297 18.64 -33.55 39.09
CA ASN A 297 19.77 -33.65 38.16
C ASN A 297 20.95 -34.36 38.82
N GLU A 298 21.52 -35.29 38.08
CA GLU A 298 22.75 -35.99 38.43
C GLU A 298 23.95 -35.29 37.78
N GLU A 299 25.15 -35.70 38.19
CA GLU A 299 26.38 -35.22 37.58
C GLU A 299 26.63 -35.96 36.25
N PRO A 300 26.66 -35.28 35.09
CA PRO A 300 26.81 -35.95 33.79
C PRO A 300 28.18 -36.60 33.65
N GLN A 301 28.28 -37.63 32.82
CA GLN A 301 29.54 -38.34 32.60
C GLN A 301 30.59 -37.42 31.96
N LYS A 302 30.17 -36.69 30.90
CA LYS A 302 31.05 -35.87 30.08
C LYS A 302 30.38 -34.57 29.67
N ILE A 303 31.17 -33.50 29.58
CA ILE A 303 30.74 -32.21 29.04
C ILE A 303 31.72 -31.78 27.95
N PHE A 304 31.21 -31.48 26.77
CA PHE A 304 31.95 -30.88 25.68
C PHE A 304 31.60 -29.39 25.57
N LEU A 305 32.59 -28.52 25.68
CA LEU A 305 32.43 -27.06 25.60
C LEU A 305 32.89 -26.58 24.22
N SER A 306 31.98 -25.93 23.48
CA SER A 306 32.27 -25.31 22.17
C SER A 306 31.65 -23.92 22.10
N VAL A 307 32.47 -22.90 22.33
CA VAL A 307 32.04 -21.49 22.33
C VAL A 307 33.24 -20.60 22.10
N GLY A 308 33.00 -19.37 21.62
CA GLY A 308 34.02 -18.34 21.49
C GLY A 308 34.12 -17.74 20.09
N ALA A 309 33.38 -18.28 19.11
CA ALA A 309 33.33 -17.73 17.77
C ALA A 309 32.84 -16.26 17.79
N ALA A 310 31.77 -15.96 18.54
CA ALA A 310 31.29 -14.58 18.71
C ALA A 310 32.36 -13.64 19.29
N ASP A 311 33.07 -14.10 20.31
CA ASP A 311 34.10 -13.33 21.00
C ASP A 311 35.35 -13.08 20.12
N ILE A 312 35.73 -14.09 19.34
CA ILE A 312 36.86 -14.01 18.39
C ILE A 312 36.53 -13.11 17.22
N ASN A 313 35.28 -13.15 16.72
CA ASN A 313 34.78 -12.23 15.70
C ASN A 313 34.72 -10.77 16.19
N GLY A 314 34.71 -10.57 17.52
CA GLY A 314 34.79 -9.27 18.16
C GLY A 314 36.22 -8.73 18.29
N ASN A 315 36.35 -7.62 19.02
CA ASN A 315 37.63 -6.93 19.26
C ASN A 315 38.21 -7.17 20.66
N THR A 316 37.60 -8.03 21.48
CA THR A 316 38.04 -8.31 22.84
C THR A 316 39.48 -8.85 22.85
N ALA A 317 40.31 -8.41 23.80
CA ALA A 317 41.69 -8.89 23.90
C ALA A 317 41.73 -10.39 24.22
N LEU A 318 42.58 -11.16 23.54
CA LEU A 318 42.65 -12.63 23.72
C LEU A 318 42.94 -13.04 25.17
N ALA A 319 43.74 -12.27 25.91
CA ALA A 319 43.97 -12.50 27.33
C ALA A 319 42.69 -12.40 28.16
N THR A 320 41.83 -11.43 27.87
CA THR A 320 40.52 -11.28 28.53
C THR A 320 39.57 -12.43 28.16
N LEU A 321 39.63 -12.91 26.91
CA LEU A 321 38.85 -14.08 26.49
C LEU A 321 39.33 -15.34 27.20
N LYS A 322 40.64 -15.52 27.33
CA LYS A 322 41.26 -16.62 28.09
C LYS A 322 40.78 -16.62 29.54
N ASP A 323 40.81 -15.46 30.20
CA ASP A 323 40.31 -15.31 31.58
C ASP A 323 38.82 -15.63 31.69
N SER A 324 38.03 -15.25 30.69
CA SER A 324 36.59 -15.53 30.67
C SER A 324 36.30 -17.02 30.48
N TYR A 325 37.05 -17.69 29.60
CA TYR A 325 36.92 -19.13 29.37
C TYR A 325 37.41 -19.94 30.57
N ASP A 326 38.50 -19.52 31.22
CA ASP A 326 39.01 -20.14 32.46
C ASP A 326 37.95 -20.10 33.57
N LYS A 327 37.22 -18.98 33.73
CA LYS A 327 36.10 -18.86 34.66
C LYS A 327 34.92 -19.77 34.30
N MET A 328 34.64 -19.95 33.01
CA MET A 328 33.60 -20.87 32.55
C MET A 328 33.95 -22.32 32.94
N VAL A 329 35.19 -22.75 32.72
CA VAL A 329 35.68 -24.08 33.11
C VAL A 329 35.66 -24.27 34.64
N GLN A 330 36.02 -23.23 35.41
CA GLN A 330 35.88 -23.23 36.87
C GLN A 330 34.43 -23.45 37.29
N ALA A 331 33.49 -22.73 36.70
CA ALA A 331 32.07 -22.86 37.02
C ALA A 331 31.54 -24.28 36.76
N VAL A 332 31.94 -24.92 35.65
CA VAL A 332 31.60 -26.33 35.40
C VAL A 332 32.20 -27.23 36.48
N ARG A 333 33.50 -27.09 36.77
CA ARG A 333 34.21 -27.94 37.75
C ARG A 333 33.65 -27.79 39.17
N GLU A 334 33.20 -26.60 39.56
CA GLU A 334 32.57 -26.35 40.86
C GLU A 334 31.19 -27.05 40.98
N LEU A 335 30.42 -27.10 39.90
CA LEU A 335 29.07 -27.68 39.89
C LEU A 335 29.05 -29.18 39.59
N ALA A 336 30.11 -29.68 38.95
CA ALA A 336 30.31 -31.05 38.49
C ALA A 336 31.79 -31.49 38.68
N PRO A 337 32.19 -31.81 39.93
CA PRO A 337 33.59 -32.07 40.29
C PRO A 337 34.20 -33.34 39.69
N ASN A 338 33.41 -34.36 39.37
CA ASN A 338 33.83 -35.64 38.81
C ASN A 338 33.70 -35.76 37.28
N THR A 339 32.87 -34.93 36.65
CA THR A 339 32.64 -34.92 35.20
C THR A 339 33.93 -34.71 34.41
N GLU A 340 34.09 -35.44 33.31
CA GLU A 340 35.17 -35.19 32.34
C GLU A 340 34.79 -34.01 31.43
N ILE A 341 35.67 -33.01 31.31
CA ILE A 341 35.40 -31.81 30.50
C ILE A 341 36.28 -31.85 29.25
N TYR A 342 35.68 -31.61 28.10
CA TYR A 342 36.33 -31.60 26.80
C TYR A 342 36.20 -30.21 26.19
N ILE A 343 37.29 -29.46 26.15
CA ILE A 343 37.34 -28.11 25.56
C ILE A 343 37.61 -28.27 24.06
N GLN A 344 36.61 -27.97 23.22
CA GLN A 344 36.77 -27.98 21.78
C GLN A 344 37.52 -26.72 21.34
N SER A 345 38.37 -26.86 20.32
CA SER A 345 38.92 -25.69 19.63
C SER A 345 37.80 -24.88 18.96
N VAL A 346 37.96 -23.56 18.89
CA VAL A 346 37.09 -22.71 18.08
C VAL A 346 37.29 -23.10 16.61
N LEU A 347 36.18 -23.38 15.91
CA LEU A 347 36.18 -23.78 14.50
C LEU A 347 36.74 -22.67 13.59
N PRO A 348 37.31 -23.03 12.42
CA PRO A 348 37.85 -22.06 11.49
C PRO A 348 36.78 -21.16 10.90
N PHE A 349 37.11 -19.88 10.75
CA PHE A 349 36.32 -18.88 10.04
C PHE A 349 36.60 -18.94 8.54
N ALA A 350 35.68 -18.48 7.69
CA ALA A 350 35.94 -18.29 6.27
C ALA A 350 37.11 -17.32 6.01
N ALA A 351 37.31 -16.34 6.88
CA ALA A 351 38.38 -15.36 6.76
C ALA A 351 39.68 -15.86 7.40
N SER A 352 40.68 -16.19 6.56
CA SER A 352 41.98 -16.68 7.03
C SER A 352 42.76 -15.70 7.91
N ALA A 353 42.57 -14.40 7.68
CA ALA A 353 43.18 -13.36 8.51
C ALA A 353 42.66 -13.40 9.95
N THR A 354 41.36 -13.66 10.17
CA THR A 354 40.80 -13.81 11.52
C THR A 354 41.38 -15.04 12.20
N ASN A 355 41.52 -16.15 11.45
CA ASN A 355 42.05 -17.38 12.00
C ASN A 355 43.50 -17.27 12.45
N THR A 356 44.38 -16.80 11.56
CA THR A 356 45.82 -16.65 11.86
C THR A 356 46.10 -15.62 12.96
N SER A 357 45.32 -14.54 13.03
CA SER A 357 45.55 -13.47 14.00
C SER A 357 44.88 -13.70 15.36
N ARG A 358 43.78 -14.46 15.43
CA ARG A 358 42.95 -14.57 16.65
C ARG A 358 42.54 -16.01 16.98
N THR A 359 41.95 -16.75 16.04
CA THR A 359 41.42 -18.11 16.32
C THR A 359 42.52 -19.09 16.72
N GLU A 360 43.59 -19.20 15.93
CA GLU A 360 44.71 -20.12 16.20
C GLU A 360 45.44 -19.77 17.51
N PRO A 361 45.82 -18.50 17.78
CA PRO A 361 46.37 -18.12 19.08
C PRO A 361 45.43 -18.40 20.26
N PHE A 362 44.12 -18.21 20.08
CA PHE A 362 43.16 -18.50 21.14
C PHE A 362 43.01 -20.00 21.38
N ASN A 363 43.04 -20.83 20.34
CA ASN A 363 43.02 -22.28 20.46
C ASN A 363 44.23 -22.82 21.25
N GLU A 364 45.42 -22.24 21.09
CA GLU A 364 46.56 -22.56 21.96
C GLU A 364 46.31 -22.14 23.42
N MET A 365 45.65 -21.00 23.66
CA MET A 365 45.25 -20.59 25.02
C MET A 365 44.21 -21.54 25.64
N LEU A 366 43.28 -22.08 24.86
CA LEU A 366 42.32 -23.10 25.31
C LEU A 366 43.02 -24.39 25.74
N LYS A 367 44.07 -24.79 25.00
CA LYS A 367 44.92 -25.93 25.34
C LYS A 367 45.68 -25.71 26.65
N GLU A 368 46.17 -24.50 26.91
CA GLU A 368 46.76 -24.14 28.21
C GLU A 368 45.73 -24.24 29.36
N ILE A 369 44.49 -23.79 29.14
CA ILE A 369 43.41 -23.88 30.13
C ILE A 369 43.11 -25.36 30.44
N ALA A 370 43.02 -26.22 29.42
CA ALA A 370 42.79 -27.65 29.64
C ALA A 370 43.87 -28.27 30.54
N GLY A 371 45.14 -27.91 30.34
CA GLY A 371 46.27 -28.39 31.16
C GLY A 371 46.28 -27.92 32.62
N LYS A 372 45.43 -26.95 33.00
CA LYS A 372 45.35 -26.39 34.36
C LYS A 372 44.49 -27.23 35.31
N TYR A 373 43.55 -28.01 34.80
CA TYR A 373 42.54 -28.72 35.61
C TYR A 373 42.62 -30.23 35.43
N GLU A 374 42.34 -30.99 36.50
CA GLU A 374 42.18 -32.43 36.40
C GLU A 374 40.94 -32.80 35.59
N LYS A 375 41.01 -33.92 34.85
CA LYS A 375 39.94 -34.42 33.98
C LYS A 375 39.41 -33.39 32.98
N VAL A 376 40.29 -32.52 32.47
CA VAL A 376 39.97 -31.60 31.38
C VAL A 376 40.89 -31.90 30.20
N THR A 377 40.29 -32.13 29.04
CA THR A 377 40.99 -32.51 27.81
C THR A 377 40.72 -31.47 26.73
N TYR A 378 41.76 -31.06 26.00
CA TYR A 378 41.61 -30.24 24.81
C TYR A 378 41.34 -31.14 23.59
N VAL A 379 40.33 -30.79 22.79
CA VAL A 379 39.95 -31.51 21.58
C VAL A 379 40.18 -30.61 20.37
N ASP A 380 41.12 -31.00 19.51
CA ASP A 380 41.40 -30.29 18.26
C ASP A 380 40.34 -30.60 17.20
N THR A 381 39.38 -29.70 17.05
CA THR A 381 38.34 -29.73 16.00
C THR A 381 38.69 -28.82 14.82
N TYR A 382 39.73 -27.98 14.94
CA TYR A 382 40.11 -26.95 13.97
C TYR A 382 40.90 -27.54 12.80
N THR A 383 41.92 -28.36 13.08
CA THR A 383 42.92 -28.77 12.08
C THR A 383 42.31 -29.46 10.86
N GLU A 384 41.40 -30.41 11.06
CA GLU A 384 40.76 -31.13 9.94
C GLU A 384 39.68 -30.29 9.23
N MET A 385 39.15 -29.28 9.91
CA MET A 385 38.12 -28.38 9.41
C MET A 385 38.68 -27.17 8.66
N ALA A 386 39.98 -26.92 8.77
CA ALA A 386 40.67 -25.83 8.09
C ALA A 386 41.37 -26.30 6.81
N ASP A 387 41.45 -25.41 5.82
CA ASP A 387 42.32 -25.52 4.65
C ASP A 387 42.99 -24.16 4.40
N ASN A 388 44.33 -24.13 4.35
CA ASN A 388 45.12 -22.90 4.24
C ASN A 388 44.68 -21.79 5.23
N HIS A 389 44.50 -22.15 6.50
CA HIS A 389 44.03 -21.28 7.57
C HIS A 389 42.62 -20.69 7.36
N ALA A 390 41.80 -21.23 6.46
CA ALA A 390 40.40 -20.83 6.26
C ALA A 390 39.46 -22.03 6.50
N ALA A 391 38.17 -21.77 6.75
CA ALA A 391 37.17 -22.82 6.82
C ALA A 391 37.14 -23.64 5.52
N ARG A 392 37.22 -24.97 5.63
CA ARG A 392 37.23 -25.88 4.48
C ARG A 392 35.85 -25.87 3.81
N SER A 393 35.78 -25.47 2.55
CA SER A 393 34.51 -25.31 1.81
C SER A 393 33.69 -26.60 1.66
N THR A 394 34.31 -27.78 1.81
CA THR A 394 33.59 -29.07 1.88
C THR A 394 32.66 -29.18 3.09
N TYR A 395 32.98 -28.47 4.18
CA TYR A 395 32.27 -28.54 5.46
C TYR A 395 31.50 -27.27 5.80
N PHE A 396 31.85 -26.13 5.18
CA PHE A 396 31.29 -24.82 5.49
C PHE A 396 30.81 -24.07 4.26
N THR A 397 29.72 -23.31 4.42
CA THR A 397 29.35 -22.20 3.52
C THR A 397 29.42 -20.91 4.30
N GLY A 398 30.36 -20.02 3.95
CA GLY A 398 30.70 -18.89 4.81
C GLY A 398 31.21 -19.38 6.17
N ASN A 399 30.61 -18.94 7.27
CA ASN A 399 30.95 -19.41 8.61
C ASN A 399 29.97 -20.45 9.18
N TYR A 400 28.99 -20.91 8.38
CA TYR A 400 28.03 -21.92 8.80
C TYR A 400 28.55 -23.32 8.49
N LEU A 401 28.52 -24.20 9.48
CA LEU A 401 28.81 -25.63 9.33
C LEU A 401 27.60 -26.31 8.67
N TYR A 402 27.85 -27.07 7.60
CA TYR A 402 26.82 -27.79 6.84
C TYR A 402 26.85 -29.29 7.18
N GLY A 403 25.93 -30.10 6.64
CA GLY A 403 25.70 -31.49 7.07
C GLY A 403 26.96 -32.37 7.09
N LYS A 404 27.77 -32.31 6.03
CA LYS A 404 29.07 -33.02 5.99
C LYS A 404 30.06 -32.50 7.03
N GLY A 405 30.01 -31.21 7.35
CA GLY A 405 30.79 -30.61 8.43
C GLY A 405 30.35 -31.10 9.81
N TYR A 406 29.04 -31.24 10.06
CA TYR A 406 28.53 -31.83 11.29
C TYR A 406 28.92 -33.30 11.44
N VAL A 407 28.88 -34.07 10.36
CA VAL A 407 29.38 -35.46 10.34
C VAL A 407 30.86 -35.49 10.69
N LYS A 408 31.67 -34.61 10.10
CA LYS A 408 33.10 -34.53 10.42
C LYS A 408 33.34 -34.18 11.88
N LEU A 409 32.60 -33.21 12.41
CA LEU A 409 32.69 -32.81 13.81
C LEU A 409 32.32 -33.98 14.73
N ALA A 410 31.22 -34.68 14.45
CA ALA A 410 30.80 -35.86 15.19
C ALA A 410 31.89 -36.95 15.18
N GLN A 411 32.54 -37.23 14.03
CA GLN A 411 33.63 -38.20 13.95
C GLN A 411 34.84 -37.83 14.82
N ILE A 412 35.19 -36.54 14.91
CA ILE A 412 36.28 -36.07 15.79
C ILE A 412 35.88 -36.24 17.26
N LEU A 413 34.67 -35.80 17.62
CA LEU A 413 34.19 -35.83 19.00
C LEU A 413 33.95 -37.24 19.54
N ALA A 414 33.47 -38.17 18.71
CA ALA A 414 33.15 -39.54 19.11
C ALA A 414 34.35 -40.31 19.69
N GLN A 415 35.57 -39.98 19.27
CA GLN A 415 36.82 -40.57 19.78
C GLN A 415 36.99 -40.37 21.30
N TYR A 416 36.28 -39.40 21.87
CA TYR A 416 36.31 -39.05 23.28
C TYR A 416 35.04 -39.44 24.04
N MET A 417 34.01 -39.95 23.35
CA MET A 417 32.69 -40.19 23.94
C MET A 417 32.55 -41.59 24.55
N GLY A 418 33.20 -42.61 23.98
CA GLY A 418 33.17 -43.99 24.46
C GLY A 418 32.75 -44.97 23.36
N ASP A 419 32.97 -46.28 23.60
CA ASP A 419 32.77 -47.33 22.60
C ASP A 419 31.28 -47.58 22.26
N ASP A 420 30.36 -47.06 23.07
CA ASP A 420 28.91 -47.15 22.90
C ASP A 420 28.32 -46.03 22.03
N VAL A 421 29.15 -45.10 21.56
CA VAL A 421 28.77 -44.06 20.59
C VAL A 421 29.23 -44.45 19.20
N ASN A 422 28.30 -44.47 18.23
CA ASN A 422 28.56 -44.88 16.86
C ASN A 422 28.20 -43.74 15.89
N PRO A 423 29.14 -42.81 15.61
CA PRO A 423 28.86 -41.67 14.76
C PRO A 423 28.62 -42.08 13.29
N VAL A 424 27.74 -41.36 12.59
CA VAL A 424 27.56 -41.48 11.13
C VAL A 424 28.91 -41.29 10.44
N SER A 425 29.33 -42.23 9.60
CA SER A 425 30.61 -42.14 8.89
C SER A 425 30.56 -41.17 7.71
N GLU A 426 31.71 -40.57 7.34
CA GLU A 426 31.77 -39.69 6.15
C GLU A 426 31.32 -40.42 4.87
N GLN A 427 31.69 -41.70 4.71
CA GLN A 427 31.28 -42.50 3.54
C GLN A 427 29.76 -42.77 3.51
N GLU A 428 29.16 -43.01 4.67
CA GLU A 428 27.72 -43.18 4.80
C GLU A 428 26.99 -41.87 4.50
N ALA A 429 27.45 -40.77 5.08
CA ALA A 429 26.90 -39.44 4.84
C ALA A 429 26.93 -39.05 3.35
N GLU A 430 28.01 -39.33 2.64
CA GLU A 430 28.10 -39.07 1.18
C GLU A 430 27.04 -39.81 0.38
N LYS A 431 26.79 -41.10 0.70
CA LYS A 431 25.77 -41.90 0.01
C LYS A 431 24.37 -41.39 0.27
N ILE A 432 24.06 -41.10 1.54
CA ILE A 432 22.77 -40.55 1.95
C ILE A 432 22.57 -39.19 1.27
N TYR A 433 23.56 -38.30 1.33
CA TYR A 433 23.48 -36.96 0.76
C TYR A 433 23.17 -36.99 -0.74
N ALA A 434 23.86 -37.86 -1.49
CA ALA A 434 23.60 -38.05 -2.92
C ALA A 434 22.19 -38.55 -3.19
N LEU A 435 21.71 -39.52 -2.40
CA LEU A 435 20.36 -40.08 -2.51
C LEU A 435 19.28 -39.03 -2.22
N ILE A 436 19.37 -38.35 -1.08
CA ILE A 436 18.39 -37.32 -0.67
C ILE A 436 18.39 -36.16 -1.66
N SER A 437 19.55 -35.75 -2.15
CA SER A 437 19.63 -34.69 -3.16
C SER A 437 18.95 -35.09 -4.48
N ALA A 438 19.15 -36.34 -4.93
CA ALA A 438 18.49 -36.83 -6.13
C ALA A 438 16.96 -36.99 -5.94
N ARG A 439 16.52 -37.43 -4.75
CA ARG A 439 15.10 -37.49 -4.39
C ARG A 439 14.48 -36.09 -4.36
N GLN A 440 15.14 -35.12 -3.71
CA GLN A 440 14.68 -33.73 -3.67
C GLN A 440 14.58 -33.13 -5.07
N ASN A 441 15.57 -33.33 -5.95
CA ASN A 441 15.51 -32.85 -7.33
C ASN A 441 14.29 -33.40 -8.08
N LEU A 442 13.96 -34.68 -7.92
CA LEU A 442 12.76 -35.25 -8.54
C LEU A 442 11.48 -34.71 -7.90
N ALA A 443 11.46 -34.59 -6.56
CA ALA A 443 10.35 -34.04 -5.79
C ALA A 443 10.01 -32.61 -6.23
N ASP A 444 11.01 -31.75 -6.40
CA ASP A 444 10.83 -30.37 -6.84
C ASP A 444 10.10 -30.31 -8.19
N VAL A 445 10.52 -31.14 -9.15
CA VAL A 445 9.89 -31.20 -10.47
C VAL A 445 8.46 -31.74 -10.39
N VAL A 446 8.22 -32.75 -9.55
CA VAL A 446 6.87 -33.28 -9.28
C VAL A 446 5.95 -32.21 -8.71
N ILE A 447 6.39 -31.53 -7.64
CA ILE A 447 5.63 -30.48 -6.96
C ILE A 447 5.35 -29.33 -7.91
N GLU A 448 6.36 -28.86 -8.63
CA GLU A 448 6.22 -27.80 -9.63
C GLU A 448 5.28 -28.17 -10.78
N SER A 449 5.26 -29.44 -11.19
CA SER A 449 4.32 -29.94 -12.20
C SER A 449 2.89 -29.97 -11.68
N LYS A 450 2.69 -30.22 -10.38
CA LYS A 450 1.37 -30.21 -9.73
C LYS A 450 0.79 -28.82 -9.52
N LYS A 451 1.62 -27.77 -9.56
CA LYS A 451 1.17 -26.38 -9.60
C LYS A 451 0.49 -25.99 -10.93
N LEU A 452 0.64 -26.81 -11.98
CA LEU A 452 -0.04 -26.58 -13.27
C LEU A 452 -1.54 -26.91 -13.17
N ARG A 453 -2.38 -25.99 -13.67
CA ARG A 453 -3.82 -26.21 -13.80
C ARG A 453 -4.14 -26.77 -15.17
N PHE A 454 -4.99 -27.79 -15.23
CA PHE A 454 -5.39 -28.43 -16.48
C PHE A 454 -6.89 -28.27 -16.70
N GLY A 455 -7.25 -27.78 -17.88
CA GLY A 455 -8.65 -27.52 -18.24
C GLY A 455 -8.74 -26.76 -19.56
N LYS A 456 -9.89 -26.15 -19.83
CA LYS A 456 -10.17 -25.48 -21.11
C LYS A 456 -10.14 -23.96 -21.03
N GLU A 457 -10.00 -23.40 -19.82
CA GLU A 457 -10.01 -21.97 -19.62
C GLU A 457 -8.66 -21.35 -19.96
N VAL A 458 -8.66 -20.03 -20.20
CA VAL A 458 -7.43 -19.28 -20.47
C VAL A 458 -6.45 -19.42 -19.29
N GLY A 459 -5.20 -19.71 -19.60
CA GLY A 459 -4.13 -19.87 -18.61
C GLY A 459 -4.05 -21.28 -18.03
N GLU A 460 -5.00 -22.16 -18.35
CA GLU A 460 -4.89 -23.59 -18.05
C GLU A 460 -4.16 -24.31 -19.18
N ILE A 461 -3.59 -25.47 -18.85
CA ILE A 461 -2.96 -26.37 -19.81
C ILE A 461 -4.03 -27.29 -20.39
N ASP A 462 -4.07 -27.40 -21.73
CA ASP A 462 -4.93 -28.35 -22.42
C ASP A 462 -4.72 -29.78 -21.87
N PRO A 463 -5.78 -30.47 -21.42
CA PRO A 463 -5.64 -31.78 -20.79
C PRO A 463 -5.04 -32.87 -21.69
N GLU A 464 -5.26 -32.81 -23.01
CA GLU A 464 -4.70 -33.77 -23.97
C GLU A 464 -3.20 -33.52 -24.15
N LYS A 465 -2.79 -32.25 -24.26
CA LYS A 465 -1.36 -31.88 -24.34
C LYS A 465 -0.60 -32.16 -23.05
N GLY A 466 -1.29 -32.06 -21.91
CA GLY A 466 -0.75 -32.32 -20.58
C GLY A 466 -0.72 -33.78 -20.13
N LEU A 467 -1.29 -34.71 -20.91
CA LEU A 467 -1.51 -36.09 -20.46
C LEU A 467 -0.22 -36.83 -20.09
N LYS A 468 0.81 -36.74 -20.94
CA LYS A 468 2.10 -37.39 -20.71
C LYS A 468 2.76 -36.93 -19.41
N LEU A 469 2.67 -35.63 -19.11
CA LEU A 469 3.21 -35.08 -17.87
C LEU A 469 2.46 -35.67 -16.67
N LYS A 470 1.13 -35.72 -16.69
CA LYS A 470 0.34 -36.29 -15.59
C LYS A 470 0.69 -37.75 -15.31
N GLU A 471 0.83 -38.55 -16.37
CA GLU A 471 1.24 -39.96 -16.26
C GLU A 471 2.65 -40.09 -15.68
N ALA A 472 3.60 -39.26 -16.14
CA ALA A 472 4.97 -39.24 -15.65
C ALA A 472 5.08 -38.77 -14.19
N VAL A 473 4.28 -37.78 -13.78
CA VAL A 473 4.19 -37.35 -12.37
C VAL A 473 3.73 -38.50 -11.48
N SER A 474 2.68 -39.24 -11.89
CA SER A 474 2.19 -40.40 -11.11
C SER A 474 3.24 -41.52 -11.01
N LEU A 475 4.04 -41.73 -12.06
CA LEU A 475 5.14 -42.70 -12.02
C LEU A 475 6.28 -42.23 -11.11
N ALA A 476 6.63 -40.94 -11.15
CA ALA A 476 7.65 -40.35 -10.28
C ALA A 476 7.25 -40.42 -8.80
N GLU A 477 6.00 -40.12 -8.45
CA GLU A 477 5.48 -40.28 -7.09
C GLU A 477 5.59 -41.74 -6.62
N LYS A 478 5.24 -42.70 -7.47
CA LYS A 478 5.38 -44.13 -7.19
C LYS A 478 6.85 -44.54 -7.04
N MET A 479 7.76 -43.94 -7.78
CA MET A 479 9.19 -44.18 -7.63
C MET A 479 9.69 -43.65 -6.28
N LEU A 480 9.32 -42.41 -5.92
CA LEU A 480 9.67 -41.79 -4.65
C LEU A 480 9.07 -42.53 -3.44
N SER A 481 7.97 -43.26 -3.63
CA SER A 481 7.36 -44.10 -2.58
C SER A 481 8.05 -45.43 -2.34
N GLN A 482 9.09 -45.78 -3.10
CA GLN A 482 9.83 -47.04 -2.94
C GLN A 482 11.07 -46.85 -2.07
N ASP A 483 11.38 -47.85 -1.25
CA ASP A 483 12.57 -47.82 -0.37
C ASP A 483 13.90 -47.99 -1.14
N GLN A 484 13.86 -48.60 -2.33
CA GLN A 484 15.04 -48.84 -3.16
C GLN A 484 15.09 -47.87 -4.34
N ASN A 485 15.59 -46.65 -4.11
CA ASN A 485 15.90 -45.75 -5.21
C ASN A 485 17.38 -45.75 -5.57
N VAL A 486 17.62 -45.61 -6.88
CA VAL A 486 18.94 -45.45 -7.45
C VAL A 486 19.12 -43.99 -7.86
N VAL A 487 20.23 -43.37 -7.45
CA VAL A 487 20.55 -41.95 -7.69
C VAL A 487 20.48 -41.59 -9.18
N GLU A 488 21.03 -42.45 -10.04
CA GLU A 488 21.07 -42.23 -11.49
C GLU A 488 19.65 -42.23 -12.09
N GLU A 489 18.82 -43.22 -11.74
CA GLU A 489 17.44 -43.33 -12.21
C GLU A 489 16.57 -42.14 -11.76
N LEU A 490 16.76 -41.67 -10.52
CA LEU A 490 16.03 -40.50 -10.00
C LEU A 490 16.35 -39.24 -10.82
N ASN A 491 17.63 -39.00 -11.10
CA ASN A 491 18.07 -37.84 -11.88
C ASN A 491 17.64 -37.93 -13.36
N GLU A 492 17.68 -39.12 -13.96
CA GLU A 492 17.16 -39.36 -15.31
C GLU A 492 15.66 -39.08 -15.37
N THR A 493 14.90 -39.56 -14.39
CA THR A 493 13.45 -39.33 -14.28
C THR A 493 13.14 -37.85 -14.10
N ALA A 494 13.89 -37.14 -13.25
CA ALA A 494 13.72 -35.70 -13.05
C ALA A 494 13.95 -34.92 -14.35
N THR A 495 14.99 -35.30 -15.11
CA THR A 495 15.30 -34.69 -16.41
C THR A 495 14.19 -34.93 -17.45
N GLN A 496 13.67 -36.16 -17.54
CA GLN A 496 12.55 -36.49 -18.43
C GLN A 496 11.28 -35.74 -18.04
N LEU A 497 11.00 -35.62 -16.74
CA LEU A 497 9.83 -34.94 -16.22
C LEU A 497 9.90 -33.43 -16.47
N LEU A 498 11.09 -32.81 -16.35
CA LEU A 498 11.32 -31.41 -16.72
C LEU A 498 11.01 -31.15 -18.20
N GLN A 499 11.46 -32.05 -19.09
CA GLN A 499 11.16 -31.94 -20.52
C GLN A 499 9.65 -32.02 -20.78
N LEU A 500 8.97 -33.01 -20.18
CA LEU A 500 7.52 -33.16 -20.31
C LEU A 500 6.74 -31.97 -19.71
N LYS A 501 7.26 -31.36 -18.64
CA LYS A 501 6.69 -30.15 -18.05
C LYS A 501 6.74 -29.00 -19.05
N GLU A 502 7.89 -28.77 -19.68
CA GLU A 502 8.04 -27.74 -20.71
C GLU A 502 7.12 -28.00 -21.92
N GLU A 503 7.06 -29.25 -22.41
CA GLU A 503 6.15 -29.65 -23.49
C GLU A 503 4.68 -29.41 -23.14
N ALA A 504 4.26 -29.73 -21.91
CA ALA A 504 2.90 -29.48 -21.43
C ALA A 504 2.60 -27.98 -21.34
N MET A 505 3.54 -27.17 -20.84
CA MET A 505 3.38 -25.72 -20.70
C MET A 505 3.19 -25.01 -22.05
N GLN A 506 3.80 -25.51 -23.13
CA GLN A 506 3.53 -25.05 -24.49
C GLN A 506 2.05 -25.24 -24.91
N GLY A 507 1.33 -26.13 -24.22
CA GLY A 507 -0.10 -26.39 -24.38
C GLY A 507 -1.03 -25.43 -23.63
N ILE A 508 -0.53 -24.31 -23.09
CA ILE A 508 -1.36 -23.29 -22.44
C ILE A 508 -2.45 -22.75 -23.38
N ASN A 509 -3.70 -22.78 -22.92
CA ASN A 509 -4.86 -22.34 -23.69
C ASN A 509 -4.82 -20.84 -23.95
N GLN A 510 -5.02 -20.42 -25.20
CA GLN A 510 -4.99 -19.00 -25.60
C GLN A 510 -6.29 -18.26 -25.24
N PRO A 511 -6.29 -16.91 -25.12
CA PRO A 511 -7.53 -16.16 -24.96
C PRO A 511 -8.47 -16.34 -26.15
N LYS A 512 -9.79 -16.25 -25.90
CA LYS A 512 -10.79 -16.24 -26.97
C LYS A 512 -10.61 -14.99 -27.82
N VAL A 513 -10.76 -15.16 -29.12
CA VAL A 513 -10.60 -14.08 -30.10
C VAL A 513 -11.93 -13.35 -30.24
N SER A 514 -11.90 -12.03 -30.10
CA SER A 514 -13.05 -11.16 -30.38
C SER A 514 -13.22 -10.97 -31.88
N ALA A 515 -14.48 -11.00 -32.33
CA ALA A 515 -14.89 -10.77 -33.71
C ALA A 515 -16.10 -9.82 -33.75
N ALA A 516 -16.49 -9.39 -34.95
CA ALA A 516 -17.64 -8.51 -35.11
C ALA A 516 -18.92 -9.15 -34.54
N GLY A 517 -19.49 -8.54 -33.49
CA GLY A 517 -20.69 -9.02 -32.81
C GLY A 517 -20.45 -9.99 -31.65
N GLU A 518 -19.20 -10.36 -31.37
CA GLU A 518 -18.83 -11.28 -30.30
C GLU A 518 -17.51 -10.81 -29.64
N GLU A 519 -17.62 -10.16 -28.48
CA GLU A 519 -16.47 -9.59 -27.77
C GLU A 519 -16.15 -10.36 -26.49
N TYR A 520 -14.86 -10.65 -26.32
CA TYR A 520 -14.30 -11.29 -25.15
C TYR A 520 -13.28 -10.36 -24.51
N TRP A 521 -13.61 -9.87 -23.32
CA TRP A 521 -12.78 -8.92 -22.58
C TRP A 521 -11.98 -9.64 -21.51
N TYR A 522 -10.73 -9.22 -21.35
CA TYR A 522 -9.78 -9.79 -20.41
C TYR A 522 -9.07 -8.71 -19.61
N LYS A 523 -8.76 -9.01 -18.36
CA LYS A 523 -7.79 -8.28 -17.55
C LYS A 523 -6.44 -8.97 -17.69
N ILE A 524 -5.42 -8.21 -18.06
CA ILE A 524 -4.03 -8.69 -18.18
C ILE A 524 -3.26 -8.18 -16.96
N TYR A 525 -2.66 -9.06 -16.17
CA TYR A 525 -2.04 -8.67 -14.89
C TYR A 525 -0.80 -9.50 -14.56
N THR A 526 -0.03 -9.09 -13.57
CA THR A 526 1.24 -9.75 -13.19
C THR A 526 1.17 -10.35 -11.78
N PRO A 527 0.86 -11.65 -11.61
CA PRO A 527 0.72 -12.26 -10.29
C PRO A 527 2.02 -12.22 -9.48
N ASN A 528 3.17 -12.25 -10.17
CA ASN A 528 4.50 -12.20 -9.56
C ASN A 528 5.06 -10.77 -9.45
N ARG A 529 4.20 -9.75 -9.60
CA ARG A 529 4.57 -8.33 -9.53
C ARG A 529 3.42 -7.48 -8.98
N ASP A 530 3.15 -7.67 -7.69
CA ASP A 530 2.16 -6.92 -6.90
C ASP A 530 0.72 -6.97 -7.47
N TYR A 531 0.38 -8.00 -8.25
CA TYR A 531 -0.94 -8.15 -8.90
C TYR A 531 -1.37 -6.88 -9.64
N ARG A 532 -0.47 -6.28 -10.41
CA ARG A 532 -0.75 -5.06 -11.18
C ARG A 532 -1.37 -5.38 -12.53
N TYR A 533 -2.38 -4.60 -12.89
CA TYR A 533 -3.23 -4.75 -14.07
C TYR A 533 -2.84 -3.75 -15.14
N LEU A 534 -2.62 -4.26 -16.35
CA LEU A 534 -2.27 -3.49 -17.54
C LEU A 534 -3.36 -2.46 -17.82
N THR A 535 -3.02 -1.17 -17.74
CA THR A 535 -3.99 -0.07 -17.77
C THR A 535 -3.60 0.98 -18.81
N SER A 536 -4.53 1.29 -19.71
CA SER A 536 -4.36 2.37 -20.71
C SER A 536 -4.55 3.74 -20.07
N ASN A 537 -3.73 4.70 -20.52
CA ASN A 537 -3.84 6.12 -20.18
C ASN A 537 -4.26 6.97 -21.38
N GLY A 538 -4.90 6.37 -22.39
CA GLY A 538 -5.23 7.04 -23.65
C GLY A 538 -4.18 6.86 -24.73
N ALA A 539 -4.62 6.92 -25.99
CA ALA A 539 -3.75 6.79 -27.16
C ALA A 539 -2.57 7.78 -27.12
N GLY A 540 -1.36 7.26 -27.34
CA GLY A 540 -0.10 7.99 -27.30
C GLY A 540 0.60 7.98 -25.94
N ASN A 541 -0.10 7.59 -24.87
CA ASN A 541 0.45 7.57 -23.51
C ASN A 541 0.99 6.20 -23.12
N ALA A 542 1.95 6.20 -22.19
CA ALA A 542 2.53 4.99 -21.64
C ALA A 542 1.49 4.15 -20.86
N VAL A 543 1.57 2.84 -21.02
CA VAL A 543 0.77 1.87 -20.27
C VAL A 543 1.42 1.64 -18.91
N VAL A 544 0.58 1.54 -17.88
CA VAL A 544 1.01 1.34 -16.49
C VAL A 544 0.25 0.19 -15.84
N GLY A 545 0.79 -0.31 -14.74
CA GLY A 545 0.18 -1.32 -13.89
C GLY A 545 -0.55 -0.68 -12.71
N GLU A 546 -1.87 -0.88 -12.62
CA GLU A 546 -2.69 -0.37 -11.51
C GLU A 546 -3.31 -1.51 -10.68
N PRO A 547 -3.78 -1.26 -9.44
CA PRO A 547 -4.63 -2.22 -8.73
C PRO A 547 -5.92 -2.54 -9.52
N ASP A 548 -6.51 -3.71 -9.30
CA ASP A 548 -7.81 -4.03 -9.91
C ASP A 548 -8.93 -3.17 -9.31
N ARG A 549 -9.37 -2.17 -10.06
CA ARG A 549 -10.56 -1.36 -9.75
C ARG A 549 -11.76 -1.72 -10.62
N ASN A 550 -11.62 -2.76 -11.46
CA ASN A 550 -12.62 -3.18 -12.43
C ASN A 550 -13.04 -2.08 -13.42
N TYR A 551 -12.16 -1.12 -13.73
CA TYR A 551 -12.45 -0.06 -14.72
C TYR A 551 -12.20 -0.53 -16.16
N ALA A 552 -12.92 0.08 -17.10
CA ALA A 552 -12.81 -0.25 -18.53
C ALA A 552 -11.39 -0.07 -19.08
N ARG A 553 -10.61 0.89 -18.56
CA ARG A 553 -9.23 1.15 -19.03
C ARG A 553 -8.22 0.05 -18.68
N ALA A 554 -8.58 -0.90 -17.81
CA ALA A 554 -7.79 -2.10 -17.50
C ALA A 554 -8.28 -3.36 -18.23
N MET A 555 -9.26 -3.23 -19.15
CA MET A 555 -9.84 -4.34 -19.89
C MET A 555 -9.40 -4.30 -21.36
N TRP A 556 -9.04 -5.46 -21.87
CA TRP A 556 -8.44 -5.64 -23.19
C TRP A 556 -9.11 -6.79 -23.94
N LYS A 557 -9.30 -6.65 -25.24
CA LYS A 557 -9.71 -7.74 -26.13
C LYS A 557 -8.59 -8.11 -27.08
N PHE A 558 -8.63 -9.37 -27.52
CA PHE A 558 -7.69 -9.92 -28.50
C PHE A 558 -8.41 -10.10 -29.83
N GLU A 559 -7.92 -9.45 -30.88
CA GLU A 559 -8.45 -9.59 -32.24
C GLU A 559 -7.39 -10.23 -33.13
N LYS A 560 -7.73 -11.31 -33.83
CA LYS A 560 -6.78 -12.04 -34.67
C LYS A 560 -6.46 -11.23 -35.92
N ARG A 561 -5.19 -11.16 -36.28
CA ARG A 561 -4.71 -10.50 -37.49
C ARG A 561 -4.45 -11.53 -38.58
N GLU A 562 -5.15 -11.41 -39.70
CA GLU A 562 -4.98 -12.31 -40.85
C GLU A 562 -3.60 -12.18 -41.53
N LYS A 563 -2.97 -11.01 -41.43
CA LYS A 563 -1.73 -10.68 -42.17
C LYS A 563 -0.46 -11.30 -41.59
N ASP A 564 -0.41 -11.50 -40.27
CA ASP A 564 0.75 -12.04 -39.56
C ASP A 564 0.39 -13.19 -38.59
N GLY A 565 -0.90 -13.45 -38.34
CA GLY A 565 -1.34 -14.47 -37.40
C GLY A 565 -1.22 -14.05 -35.93
N ASP A 566 -0.79 -12.82 -35.65
CA ASP A 566 -0.68 -12.28 -34.30
C ASP A 566 -2.01 -11.67 -33.81
N TYR A 567 -1.99 -11.05 -32.64
CA TYR A 567 -3.14 -10.35 -32.06
C TYR A 567 -2.98 -8.83 -32.10
N ASN A 568 -4.06 -8.13 -32.42
CA ASN A 568 -4.29 -6.80 -31.89
C ASN A 568 -4.76 -6.94 -30.44
N ILE A 569 -4.16 -6.18 -29.53
CA ILE A 569 -4.60 -6.07 -28.14
C ILE A 569 -5.22 -4.69 -27.98
N VAL A 570 -6.54 -4.63 -27.80
CA VAL A 570 -7.34 -3.39 -27.91
C VAL A 570 -7.99 -3.07 -26.57
N ASN A 571 -7.85 -1.84 -26.10
CA ASN A 571 -8.42 -1.40 -24.82
C ASN A 571 -9.93 -1.14 -24.92
N ARG A 572 -10.68 -1.42 -23.84
CA ARG A 572 -12.13 -1.23 -23.78
C ARG A 572 -12.57 0.23 -23.68
N ALA A 573 -11.83 1.06 -22.93
CA ALA A 573 -12.25 2.43 -22.62
C ALA A 573 -12.02 3.42 -23.76
N ASP A 574 -10.86 3.36 -24.39
CA ASP A 574 -10.43 4.35 -25.39
C ASP A 574 -10.30 3.78 -26.80
N HIS A 575 -10.54 2.47 -26.97
CA HIS A 575 -10.40 1.73 -28.22
C HIS A 575 -9.00 1.82 -28.87
N SER A 576 -7.97 2.14 -28.09
CA SER A 576 -6.59 2.20 -28.55
C SER A 576 -5.94 0.80 -28.61
N TYR A 577 -5.00 0.64 -29.53
CA TYR A 577 -4.19 -0.56 -29.73
C TYR A 577 -2.92 -0.49 -28.88
N LEU A 578 -2.55 -1.58 -28.22
CA LEU A 578 -1.25 -1.71 -27.58
C LEU A 578 -0.14 -1.67 -28.65
N ASN A 579 0.81 -0.73 -28.52
CA ASN A 579 1.79 -0.44 -29.55
C ASN A 579 3.09 -1.24 -29.35
N PRO A 580 3.46 -2.17 -30.26
CA PRO A 580 4.71 -2.89 -30.17
C PRO A 580 5.95 -2.10 -30.61
N ASN A 581 5.83 -0.80 -30.93
CA ASN A 581 6.95 0.04 -31.31
C ASN A 581 7.55 0.78 -30.09
N ALA A 582 8.18 0.03 -29.19
CA ALA A 582 8.90 0.57 -28.05
C ALA A 582 10.39 0.19 -28.11
N ALA A 583 11.27 1.17 -27.88
CA ALA A 583 12.70 0.90 -27.77
C ALA A 583 12.99 0.02 -26.55
N TYR A 584 14.10 -0.72 -26.59
CA TYR A 584 14.53 -1.52 -25.43
C TYR A 584 14.66 -0.64 -24.18
N ASN A 585 14.16 -1.17 -23.06
CA ASN A 585 14.12 -0.51 -21.76
C ASN A 585 13.37 0.84 -21.77
N ALA A 586 12.34 0.95 -22.59
CA ALA A 586 11.45 2.10 -22.65
C ALA A 586 9.98 1.67 -22.47
N ALA A 587 9.15 2.61 -22.03
CA ALA A 587 7.73 2.35 -21.81
C ALA A 587 7.00 2.01 -23.12
N VAL A 588 6.13 1.01 -23.05
CA VAL A 588 5.17 0.64 -24.08
C VAL A 588 3.97 1.58 -23.96
N SER A 589 3.47 2.06 -25.09
CA SER A 589 2.31 2.97 -25.16
C SER A 589 1.15 2.32 -25.90
N THR A 590 0.01 3.02 -25.95
CA THR A 590 -1.07 2.69 -26.90
C THR A 590 -1.10 3.67 -28.06
N GLN A 591 -1.83 3.34 -29.13
CA GLN A 591 -2.03 4.20 -30.28
C GLN A 591 -3.43 4.04 -30.88
N LYS A 592 -3.90 5.04 -31.63
CA LYS A 592 -5.26 5.03 -32.18
C LYS A 592 -5.42 4.10 -33.38
N ASP A 593 -4.43 4.06 -34.25
CA ASP A 593 -4.48 3.29 -35.49
C ASP A 593 -3.86 1.91 -35.29
N GLU A 594 -4.30 0.93 -36.09
CA GLU A 594 -3.79 -0.45 -36.02
C GLU A 594 -2.27 -0.48 -36.23
N PRO A 595 -1.48 -1.13 -35.34
CA PRO A 595 -0.03 -1.20 -35.49
C PRO A 595 0.44 -2.06 -36.66
N GLU A 596 1.64 -1.76 -37.17
CA GLU A 596 2.26 -2.51 -38.27
C GLU A 596 2.48 -3.99 -37.91
N LYS A 597 2.83 -4.28 -36.66
CA LYS A 597 3.03 -5.64 -36.11
C LYS A 597 2.01 -5.94 -35.02
N GLY A 598 1.68 -7.22 -34.81
CA GLY A 598 0.82 -7.67 -33.73
C GLY A 598 1.60 -8.21 -32.53
N TRP A 599 0.87 -8.66 -31.52
CA TRP A 599 1.41 -9.32 -30.34
C TRP A 599 1.15 -10.82 -30.38
N SER A 600 2.14 -11.60 -29.98
CA SER A 600 2.08 -13.04 -29.79
C SER A 600 2.07 -13.37 -28.29
N LEU A 601 1.38 -14.45 -27.93
CA LEU A 601 1.34 -14.98 -26.57
C LEU A 601 1.98 -16.37 -26.59
N SER A 602 2.92 -16.60 -25.67
CA SER A 602 3.53 -17.90 -25.46
C SER A 602 3.60 -18.22 -23.97
N TYR A 603 3.89 -19.48 -23.62
CA TYR A 603 4.00 -19.91 -22.23
C TYR A 603 5.11 -19.17 -21.48
N SER A 604 5.02 -19.03 -20.16
CA SER A 604 6.16 -18.57 -19.34
C SER A 604 6.60 -19.67 -18.39
N ASN A 605 7.72 -19.50 -17.67
CA ASN A 605 8.15 -20.52 -16.71
C ASN A 605 7.32 -20.55 -15.41
N ALA A 606 6.41 -19.60 -15.22
CA ALA A 606 5.45 -19.60 -14.12
C ALA A 606 4.10 -20.21 -14.56
N PRO A 607 3.48 -21.06 -13.71
CA PRO A 607 2.17 -21.66 -14.01
C PRO A 607 1.09 -20.63 -14.32
N GLY A 608 0.39 -20.82 -15.44
CA GLY A 608 -0.77 -20.03 -15.83
C GLY A 608 -0.49 -18.60 -16.30
N THR A 609 0.77 -18.27 -16.55
CA THR A 609 1.20 -16.97 -17.08
C THR A 609 1.81 -17.10 -18.48
N TYR A 610 1.77 -16.01 -19.22
CA TYR A 610 2.20 -15.84 -20.59
C TYR A 610 3.35 -14.86 -20.69
N ILE A 611 4.18 -15.05 -21.71
CA ILE A 611 5.06 -14.03 -22.26
C ILE A 611 4.35 -13.39 -23.45
N ILE A 612 4.22 -12.06 -23.44
CA ILE A 612 3.53 -11.26 -24.46
C ILE A 612 4.56 -10.47 -25.26
N THR A 613 4.74 -10.80 -26.54
CA THR A 613 5.89 -10.32 -27.32
C THR A 613 5.53 -9.96 -28.76
N SER A 614 6.32 -9.08 -29.37
CA SER A 614 6.28 -8.71 -30.78
C SER A 614 7.72 -8.60 -31.30
N GLY A 615 8.25 -9.68 -31.88
CA GLY A 615 9.65 -9.75 -32.26
C GLY A 615 10.57 -9.61 -31.05
N THR A 616 11.42 -8.57 -31.02
CA THR A 616 12.33 -8.29 -29.90
C THR A 616 11.68 -7.47 -28.77
N VAL A 617 10.40 -7.12 -28.90
CA VAL A 617 9.66 -6.34 -27.90
C VAL A 617 8.90 -7.28 -26.99
N GLU A 618 9.12 -7.19 -25.68
CA GLU A 618 8.47 -8.03 -24.68
C GLU A 618 7.97 -7.17 -23.52
N LEU A 619 6.71 -7.38 -23.12
CA LEU A 619 6.13 -6.63 -22.01
C LEU A 619 6.83 -6.99 -20.70
N ASN A 620 7.13 -5.97 -19.89
CA ASN A 620 7.63 -6.13 -18.53
C ASN A 620 6.97 -5.12 -17.58
N GLN A 621 6.33 -5.61 -16.53
CA GLN A 621 5.84 -4.79 -15.45
C GLN A 621 6.99 -4.35 -14.54
N THR A 622 7.31 -3.06 -14.53
CA THR A 622 8.33 -2.51 -13.62
C THR A 622 7.87 -2.52 -12.15
N ARG A 623 8.78 -2.27 -11.20
CA ARG A 623 8.48 -2.22 -9.75
C ARG A 623 7.91 -0.85 -9.34
N GLU A 624 7.46 -0.74 -8.09
CA GLU A 624 6.91 0.50 -7.51
C GLU A 624 7.80 1.74 -7.71
N ASN A 625 9.12 1.60 -7.54
CA ASN A 625 10.07 2.70 -7.71
C ASN A 625 10.18 3.22 -9.15
N MET A 626 9.59 2.51 -10.12
CA MET A 626 9.46 2.90 -11.52
C MET A 626 7.98 3.13 -11.90
N ASN A 627 7.15 3.42 -10.89
CA ASN A 627 5.72 3.72 -11.01
C ASN A 627 4.92 2.64 -11.74
N TYR A 628 5.36 1.38 -11.67
CA TYR A 628 4.69 0.27 -12.35
C TYR A 628 4.45 0.54 -13.85
N ALA A 629 5.34 1.26 -14.53
CA ALA A 629 5.27 1.38 -15.98
C ALA A 629 5.48 0.02 -16.67
N ILE A 630 4.90 -0.15 -17.86
CA ILE A 630 5.09 -1.34 -18.69
C ILE A 630 6.18 -1.07 -19.70
N TYR A 631 7.29 -1.78 -19.61
CA TYR A 631 8.46 -1.56 -20.45
C TYR A 631 8.62 -2.65 -21.50
N ASN A 632 9.32 -2.32 -22.59
CA ASN A 632 9.95 -3.32 -23.43
C ASN A 632 11.22 -3.82 -22.74
N TRP A 633 11.22 -5.04 -22.23
CA TRP A 633 12.41 -5.62 -21.58
C TRP A 633 12.50 -7.13 -21.77
N SER A 634 13.71 -7.60 -22.08
CA SER A 634 14.12 -9.00 -21.98
C SER A 634 15.64 -9.04 -21.79
N SER A 635 16.16 -9.97 -20.98
CA SER A 635 17.59 -10.02 -20.58
C SER A 635 18.59 -10.03 -21.76
N ASN A 636 18.20 -10.58 -22.92
CA ASN A 636 19.02 -10.64 -24.14
C ASN A 636 18.46 -9.84 -25.31
N GLN A 637 17.44 -8.99 -25.09
CA GLN A 637 16.74 -8.23 -26.15
C GLN A 637 16.16 -9.12 -27.26
N ALA A 638 15.87 -10.39 -26.92
CA ALA A 638 15.36 -11.38 -27.86
C ALA A 638 13.83 -11.44 -27.87
N GLY A 639 13.16 -10.88 -26.86
CA GLY A 639 11.72 -11.01 -26.65
C GLY A 639 11.31 -12.45 -26.32
N THR A 640 12.11 -13.13 -25.50
CA THR A 640 11.87 -14.52 -25.09
C THR A 640 12.21 -14.77 -23.61
N ASP A 641 12.17 -13.77 -22.73
CA ASP A 641 12.48 -13.98 -21.31
C ASP A 641 11.30 -14.64 -20.59
N ARG A 642 11.45 -15.93 -20.26
CA ARG A 642 10.39 -16.70 -19.60
C ARG A 642 10.49 -16.65 -18.07
N THR A 643 11.57 -16.10 -17.53
CA THR A 643 11.94 -16.21 -16.11
C THR A 643 11.75 -14.93 -15.32
N ASP A 644 11.84 -13.76 -15.95
CA ASP A 644 11.63 -12.50 -15.25
C ASP A 644 10.18 -12.36 -14.76
N SER A 645 10.01 -12.13 -13.46
CA SER A 645 8.67 -12.01 -12.84
C SER A 645 7.83 -10.86 -13.40
N GLY A 646 8.47 -9.81 -13.93
CA GLY A 646 7.78 -8.70 -14.60
C GLY A 646 7.29 -9.06 -16.00
N CYS A 647 7.89 -10.05 -16.67
CA CYS A 647 7.49 -10.52 -18.00
C CYS A 647 6.34 -11.54 -17.98
N GLN A 648 5.98 -12.05 -16.80
CA GLN A 648 5.00 -13.12 -16.61
C GLN A 648 3.60 -12.56 -16.37
N PHE A 649 2.77 -12.50 -17.40
CA PHE A 649 1.40 -11.97 -17.34
C PHE A 649 0.35 -13.07 -17.26
N ALA A 650 -0.60 -12.99 -16.33
CA ALA A 650 -1.81 -13.81 -16.32
C ALA A 650 -2.98 -13.07 -16.98
N LEU A 651 -3.96 -13.82 -17.45
CA LEU A 651 -5.21 -13.31 -18.01
C LEU A 651 -6.38 -13.81 -17.16
N SER A 652 -7.37 -12.95 -16.95
CA SER A 652 -8.67 -13.31 -16.37
C SER A 652 -9.79 -12.71 -17.19
N GLU A 653 -10.91 -13.42 -17.39
CA GLU A 653 -12.08 -12.87 -18.08
C GLU A 653 -12.61 -11.64 -17.32
N ALA A 654 -12.90 -10.57 -18.06
CA ALA A 654 -13.41 -9.31 -17.52
C ALA A 654 -14.94 -9.25 -17.66
N GLY A 655 -15.62 -8.97 -16.56
CA GLY A 655 -17.06 -8.70 -16.56
C GLY A 655 -17.40 -7.29 -17.01
N GLU A 656 -18.58 -6.81 -16.62
CA GLU A 656 -18.95 -5.41 -16.85
C GLU A 656 -18.06 -4.46 -16.03
N PRO A 657 -17.60 -3.35 -16.61
CA PRO A 657 -16.72 -2.42 -15.94
C PRO A 657 -17.52 -1.59 -14.93
N THR A 658 -16.88 -1.28 -13.82
CA THR A 658 -17.35 -0.26 -12.90
C THR A 658 -17.12 1.12 -13.53
N GLU A 659 -18.06 2.04 -13.35
CA GLU A 659 -17.89 3.43 -13.78
C GLU A 659 -16.74 4.07 -13.02
N GLU A 660 -15.76 4.61 -13.75
CA GLU A 660 -14.63 5.30 -13.14
C GLU A 660 -15.10 6.66 -12.63
N PRO A 661 -14.84 7.02 -11.35
CA PRO A 661 -15.27 8.30 -10.80
C PRO A 661 -14.65 9.44 -11.61
N VAL A 662 -15.47 10.39 -12.04
CA VAL A 662 -14.99 11.61 -12.70
C VAL A 662 -14.11 12.36 -11.70
N VAL A 663 -12.81 12.46 -11.99
CA VAL A 663 -11.87 13.25 -11.20
C VAL A 663 -12.16 14.72 -11.47
N ASP A 664 -12.64 15.45 -10.47
CA ASP A 664 -12.79 16.89 -10.56
C ASP A 664 -11.39 17.52 -10.66
N GLU A 665 -11.08 18.09 -11.81
CA GLU A 665 -9.78 18.73 -12.08
C GLU A 665 -9.64 20.06 -11.32
N LYS A 666 -10.76 20.63 -10.86
CA LYS A 666 -10.77 21.93 -10.19
C LYS A 666 -10.51 21.80 -8.69
N PRO A 667 -9.80 22.77 -8.08
CA PRO A 667 -9.74 22.85 -6.64
C PRO A 667 -11.14 23.05 -6.06
N MET A 668 -11.46 22.35 -4.97
CA MET A 668 -12.72 22.53 -4.24
C MET A 668 -12.86 23.97 -3.73
N LEU A 669 -11.75 24.60 -3.37
CA LEU A 669 -11.68 25.95 -2.82
C LEU A 669 -10.39 26.63 -3.26
N THR A 670 -10.51 27.90 -3.62
CA THR A 670 -9.38 28.76 -3.97
C THR A 670 -9.52 30.12 -3.31
N TYR A 671 -8.47 30.59 -2.65
CA TYR A 671 -8.33 31.98 -2.24
C TYR A 671 -7.05 32.55 -2.82
N THR A 672 -7.07 33.84 -3.18
CA THR A 672 -5.93 34.50 -3.81
C THR A 672 -5.64 35.85 -3.16
N ASN A 673 -4.38 36.30 -3.29
CA ASN A 673 -3.90 37.63 -2.91
C ASN A 673 -4.31 38.09 -1.51
N ILE A 674 -4.07 37.23 -0.52
CA ILE A 674 -4.30 37.56 0.89
C ILE A 674 -3.02 38.18 1.46
N GLU A 675 -3.08 39.48 1.73
CA GLU A 675 -2.03 40.20 2.44
C GLU A 675 -2.20 40.02 3.95
N MET A 676 -1.13 39.58 4.61
CA MET A 676 -1.10 39.37 6.06
C MET A 676 -0.05 40.29 6.66
N ASP A 677 -0.46 41.18 7.54
CA ASP A 677 0.42 42.15 8.19
C ASP A 677 1.14 41.60 9.43
N GLY A 678 0.85 40.35 9.80
CA GLY A 678 1.39 39.68 10.98
C GLY A 678 0.64 39.98 12.27
N THR A 679 -0.55 40.60 12.21
CA THR A 679 -1.34 40.95 13.41
C THR A 679 -2.54 40.03 13.63
N ALA A 680 -3.20 39.56 12.56
CA ALA A 680 -4.39 38.71 12.67
C ALA A 680 -4.48 37.65 11.56
N PRO A 681 -4.90 36.41 11.87
CA PRO A 681 -5.23 35.39 10.87
C PRO A 681 -6.54 35.72 10.14
N PHE A 682 -6.65 35.29 8.90
CA PHE A 682 -7.89 35.33 8.13
C PHE A 682 -8.74 34.08 8.43
N ARG A 683 -9.95 34.25 8.97
CA ARG A 683 -10.90 33.14 9.19
C ARG A 683 -11.56 32.76 7.86
N ILE A 684 -11.39 31.51 7.44
CA ILE A 684 -12.10 30.95 6.29
C ILE A 684 -13.59 30.84 6.64
N PRO A 685 -14.52 31.26 5.76
CA PRO A 685 -15.97 31.12 5.98
C PRO A 685 -16.36 29.70 6.36
N ASP A 686 -17.30 29.55 7.30
CA ASP A 686 -17.63 28.23 7.88
C ASP A 686 -18.09 27.20 6.83
N ALA A 687 -18.81 27.64 5.79
CA ALA A 687 -19.26 26.76 4.70
C ALA A 687 -18.09 26.21 3.85
N ASP A 688 -17.01 26.99 3.72
CA ASP A 688 -15.81 26.57 3.01
C ASP A 688 -14.93 25.72 3.93
N ALA A 689 -14.79 26.13 5.19
CA ALA A 689 -14.08 25.37 6.21
C ALA A 689 -14.68 23.96 6.37
N GLU A 690 -16.02 23.82 6.37
CA GLU A 690 -16.70 22.53 6.48
C GLU A 690 -16.30 21.53 5.38
N GLN A 691 -16.05 22.01 4.16
CA GLN A 691 -15.62 21.15 3.04
C GLN A 691 -14.21 20.60 3.25
N VAL A 692 -13.29 21.43 3.72
CA VAL A 692 -11.91 21.01 4.05
C VAL A 692 -11.89 20.08 5.26
N MET A 693 -12.71 20.36 6.28
CA MET A 693 -12.76 19.59 7.52
C MET A 693 -13.32 18.17 7.31
N LYS A 694 -14.20 17.95 6.32
CA LYS A 694 -14.73 16.61 6.00
C LYS A 694 -13.75 15.72 5.22
N ALA A 695 -12.69 16.28 4.64
CA ALA A 695 -11.80 15.55 3.75
C ALA A 695 -10.81 14.67 4.53
N ARG A 696 -10.89 13.34 4.32
CA ARG A 696 -9.88 12.38 4.81
C ARG A 696 -8.67 12.27 3.87
N THR A 697 -8.87 12.58 2.58
CA THR A 697 -7.81 12.70 1.56
C THR A 697 -7.88 14.10 0.97
N LEU A 698 -6.76 14.82 0.96
CA LEU A 698 -6.72 16.25 0.63
C LEU A 698 -5.36 16.65 0.06
N SER A 699 -5.34 17.54 -0.94
CA SER A 699 -4.10 18.25 -1.32
C SER A 699 -4.27 19.75 -1.11
N VAL A 700 -3.27 20.38 -0.48
CA VAL A 700 -3.23 21.83 -0.28
C VAL A 700 -2.04 22.39 -1.04
N VAL A 701 -2.32 23.29 -1.98
CA VAL A 701 -1.32 24.01 -2.78
C VAL A 701 -1.29 25.46 -2.30
N ILE A 702 -0.12 25.96 -1.90
CA ILE A 702 0.06 27.30 -1.32
C ILE A 702 1.18 28.02 -2.08
N ASP A 703 0.85 29.12 -2.75
CA ASP A 703 1.80 30.04 -3.37
C ASP A 703 1.91 31.31 -2.50
N PHE A 704 3.11 31.62 -2.00
CA PHE A 704 3.28 32.71 -1.05
C PHE A 704 4.64 33.40 -1.14
N THR A 705 4.70 34.64 -0.65
CA THR A 705 5.93 35.39 -0.35
C THR A 705 5.92 35.76 1.13
N SER A 706 7.04 35.54 1.82
CA SER A 706 7.20 35.94 3.23
C SER A 706 7.99 37.25 3.36
N GLU A 707 7.51 38.20 4.17
CA GLU A 707 8.19 39.48 4.44
C GLU A 707 9.09 39.40 5.68
N SER A 708 8.55 38.86 6.77
CA SER A 708 9.31 38.58 7.99
C SER A 708 8.82 37.28 8.61
N LEU A 709 9.68 36.27 8.65
CA LEU A 709 9.43 35.09 9.48
C LEU A 709 10.07 35.33 10.85
N PRO A 710 9.28 35.40 11.95
CA PRO A 710 9.84 35.35 13.29
C PRO A 710 10.63 34.05 13.48
N VAL A 711 11.46 33.99 14.54
CA VAL A 711 12.21 32.76 14.90
C VAL A 711 11.25 31.61 15.27
N ASP A 712 10.01 31.95 15.66
CA ASP A 712 8.94 31.02 15.97
C ASP A 712 8.26 30.43 14.72
N THR A 713 7.50 29.34 14.89
CA THR A 713 6.75 28.69 13.80
C THR A 713 5.64 29.61 13.28
N ALA A 714 5.46 29.76 11.97
CA ALA A 714 4.32 30.43 11.33
C ALA A 714 3.40 29.38 10.69
N PHE A 715 2.08 29.56 10.81
CA PHE A 715 1.09 28.69 10.15
C PHE A 715 0.54 29.40 8.90
N LEU A 716 0.62 28.73 7.74
CA LEU A 716 0.03 29.26 6.50
C LEU A 716 -1.47 28.95 6.46
N VAL A 717 -1.86 27.76 6.90
CA VAL A 717 -3.25 27.35 7.12
C VAL A 717 -3.33 26.43 8.34
N ALA A 718 -4.32 26.66 9.21
CA ALA A 718 -4.54 25.86 10.41
C ALA A 718 -6.02 25.76 10.78
N SER A 719 -6.41 24.59 11.26
CA SER A 719 -7.64 24.39 12.03
C SER A 719 -7.31 24.59 13.51
N SER A 720 -8.10 25.38 14.24
CA SER A 720 -7.88 25.58 15.68
C SER A 720 -9.19 25.62 16.45
N ASN A 721 -9.10 25.27 17.74
CA ASN A 721 -10.18 25.49 18.70
C ASN A 721 -10.04 26.92 19.26
N GLU A 722 -11.03 27.77 19.04
CA GLU A 722 -11.03 29.14 19.58
C GLU A 722 -11.11 29.15 21.11
N ASN A 723 -11.45 28.04 21.76
CA ASN A 723 -11.58 27.91 23.22
C ASN A 723 -10.50 27.00 23.87
N GLU A 724 -9.60 26.37 23.10
CA GLU A 724 -8.55 25.48 23.65
C GLU A 724 -7.27 25.51 22.79
N GLU A 725 -6.17 24.92 23.26
CA GLU A 725 -4.89 24.93 22.52
C GLU A 725 -4.77 23.82 21.43
N ASN A 726 -5.89 23.22 20.99
CA ASN A 726 -5.89 22.16 19.99
C ASN A 726 -5.85 22.72 18.57
N TYR A 727 -4.93 22.21 17.74
CA TYR A 727 -4.82 22.60 16.33
C TYR A 727 -4.11 21.57 15.45
N PHE A 728 -4.42 21.62 14.15
CA PHE A 728 -3.63 21.01 13.08
C PHE A 728 -3.41 22.01 11.97
N GLY A 729 -2.21 22.07 11.41
CA GLY A 729 -1.96 22.96 10.28
C GLY A 729 -0.64 22.76 9.55
N VAL A 730 -0.55 23.44 8.42
CA VAL A 730 0.64 23.54 7.57
C VAL A 730 1.53 24.66 8.09
N VAL A 731 2.77 24.31 8.41
CA VAL A 731 3.70 25.17 9.13
C VAL A 731 4.98 25.46 8.37
N LEU A 732 5.56 26.62 8.68
CA LEU A 732 6.86 27.08 8.24
C LEU A 732 7.65 27.57 9.47
N GLN A 733 8.89 27.11 9.66
CA GLN A 733 9.80 27.52 10.74
C GLN A 733 11.14 27.98 10.16
N GLU A 734 11.73 29.04 10.75
CA GLU A 734 13.11 29.48 10.50
C GLU A 734 13.48 29.66 9.00
N ARG A 735 12.51 30.02 8.15
CA ARG A 735 12.66 30.18 6.68
C ARG A 735 13.12 28.94 5.91
N THR A 736 13.37 27.81 6.57
CA THR A 736 14.02 26.65 5.93
C THR A 736 13.35 25.29 6.19
N LYS A 737 12.34 25.28 7.07
CA LYS A 737 11.68 24.05 7.53
C LYS A 737 10.18 24.16 7.39
N TYR A 738 9.54 23.18 6.76
CA TYR A 738 8.08 23.18 6.58
C TYR A 738 7.47 21.78 6.74
N GLY A 739 6.17 21.69 6.97
CA GLY A 739 5.45 20.42 7.07
C GLY A 739 4.12 20.55 7.80
N VAL A 740 3.65 19.46 8.43
CA VAL A 740 2.39 19.45 9.19
C VAL A 740 2.63 19.28 10.68
N LYS A 741 1.89 20.04 11.50
CA LYS A 741 2.00 20.02 12.98
C LYS A 741 0.63 19.79 13.61
N TYR A 742 0.61 18.97 14.66
CA TYR A 742 -0.57 18.63 15.45
C TYR A 742 -0.34 18.91 16.94
N ILE A 743 -1.32 19.52 17.59
CA ILE A 743 -1.49 19.57 19.05
C ILE A 743 -2.95 19.22 19.38
N GLY A 744 -3.18 18.24 20.25
CA GLY A 744 -4.52 17.81 20.68
C GLY A 744 -4.47 16.70 21.73
N ASP A 745 -5.61 16.08 22.05
CA ASP A 745 -5.71 14.89 22.92
C ASP A 745 -5.01 15.03 24.30
N ASN A 746 -5.34 16.06 25.09
CA ASN A 746 -4.68 16.38 26.37
C ASN A 746 -3.19 16.75 26.24
N GLY A 747 -2.82 17.46 25.17
CA GLY A 747 -1.48 18.03 25.00
C GLY A 747 -0.48 17.11 24.30
N LEU A 748 -0.95 16.08 23.59
CA LEU A 748 -0.12 15.32 22.65
C LEU A 748 0.33 16.24 21.50
N LYS A 749 1.63 16.20 21.20
CA LYS A 749 2.25 17.07 20.19
C LYS A 749 3.01 16.23 19.18
N GLY A 750 2.67 16.37 17.90
CA GLY A 750 3.29 15.67 16.78
C GLY A 750 3.76 16.63 15.70
N TRP A 751 4.94 16.38 15.11
CA TRP A 751 5.48 17.23 14.06
C TRP A 751 6.31 16.45 13.04
N TYR A 752 5.98 16.58 11.76
CA TYR A 752 6.74 16.02 10.65
C TYR A 752 7.11 17.10 9.66
N THR A 753 8.41 17.25 9.39
CA THR A 753 8.93 18.33 8.55
C THR A 753 9.96 17.91 7.55
N GLN A 754 10.10 18.74 6.53
CA GLN A 754 11.22 18.80 5.62
C GLN A 754 12.09 20.02 5.94
N ASN A 755 13.42 19.88 5.83
CA ASN A 755 14.40 20.95 6.03
C ASN A 755 15.16 21.24 4.73
N GLY A 756 15.76 22.43 4.63
CA GLY A 756 16.76 22.76 3.60
C GLY A 756 16.18 23.44 2.36
N ILE A 757 14.95 23.92 2.41
CA ILE A 757 14.30 24.67 1.33
C ILE A 757 14.25 26.14 1.72
N ASP A 758 14.83 27.04 0.91
CA ASP A 758 14.80 28.48 1.20
C ASP A 758 13.46 29.11 0.79
N PHE A 759 12.72 29.61 1.79
CA PHE A 759 11.44 30.32 1.62
C PHE A 759 11.59 31.86 1.71
N SER A 760 12.81 32.39 1.52
CA SER A 760 13.08 33.84 1.48
C SER A 760 12.54 34.52 0.22
N GLN A 761 12.19 33.75 -0.81
CA GLN A 761 11.60 34.20 -2.07
C GLN A 761 10.20 33.60 -2.23
N ARG A 762 9.46 34.05 -3.25
CA ARG A 762 8.16 33.47 -3.60
C ARG A 762 8.31 31.96 -3.83
N LYS A 763 7.43 31.15 -3.23
CA LYS A 763 7.48 29.69 -3.29
C LYS A 763 6.09 29.08 -3.44
N GLN A 764 6.02 27.98 -4.20
CA GLN A 764 4.86 27.12 -4.23
C GLN A 764 5.11 25.87 -3.39
N MET A 765 4.33 25.69 -2.34
CA MET A 765 4.35 24.54 -1.43
C MET A 765 3.12 23.68 -1.70
N VAL A 766 3.30 22.36 -1.81
CA VAL A 766 2.19 21.40 -1.88
C VAL A 766 2.33 20.36 -0.78
N ILE A 767 1.24 20.13 -0.04
CA ILE A 767 1.14 19.03 0.91
C ILE A 767 -0.03 18.15 0.49
N THR A 768 0.27 16.91 0.13
CA THR A 768 -0.75 15.88 -0.07
C THR A 768 -0.93 15.11 1.23
N MET A 769 -2.18 14.85 1.58
CA MET A 769 -2.61 14.07 2.73
C MET A 769 -3.45 12.91 2.17
N ASP A 770 -2.95 11.70 2.29
CA ASP A 770 -3.56 10.51 1.73
C ASP A 770 -4.21 9.66 2.82
N GLY A 771 -5.53 9.63 2.84
CA GLY A 771 -6.31 8.92 3.84
C GLY A 771 -6.40 7.41 3.64
N GLU A 772 -6.00 6.91 2.45
CA GLU A 772 -5.94 5.47 2.14
C GLU A 772 -4.63 4.87 2.64
N THR A 773 -3.51 5.55 2.34
CA THR A 773 -2.17 5.11 2.77
C THR A 773 -1.73 5.72 4.11
N GLU A 774 -2.58 6.57 4.69
CA GLU A 774 -2.31 7.33 5.91
C GLU A 774 -0.95 8.04 5.85
N SER A 775 -0.66 8.73 4.74
CA SER A 775 0.66 9.34 4.50
C SER A 775 0.57 10.81 4.10
N TYR A 776 1.69 11.52 4.24
CA TYR A 776 1.87 12.88 3.75
C TYR A 776 3.03 12.93 2.76
N ALA A 777 2.86 13.64 1.65
CA ALA A 777 3.97 13.98 0.76
C ALA A 777 4.08 15.48 0.56
N TYR A 778 5.32 15.98 0.65
CA TYR A 778 5.68 17.39 0.61
C TYR A 778 6.39 17.71 -0.69
N TYR A 779 5.95 18.78 -1.36
CA TYR A 779 6.54 19.24 -2.61
C TYR A 779 6.82 20.73 -2.54
N THR A 780 7.90 21.15 -3.19
CA THR A 780 8.21 22.55 -3.46
C THR A 780 8.45 22.75 -4.95
N ASP A 781 7.81 23.76 -5.54
CA ASP A 781 7.99 24.15 -6.95
C ASP A 781 7.87 22.95 -7.92
N GLY A 782 6.82 22.16 -7.73
CA GLY A 782 6.52 20.98 -8.54
C GLY A 782 7.38 19.74 -8.26
N LYS A 783 8.32 19.79 -7.31
CA LYS A 783 9.25 18.69 -7.01
C LYS A 783 8.95 18.05 -5.66
N LEU A 784 8.94 16.73 -5.62
CA LEU A 784 8.80 15.96 -4.37
C LEU A 784 10.04 16.17 -3.50
N ASP A 785 9.84 16.65 -2.29
CA ASP A 785 10.91 16.79 -1.31
C ASP A 785 11.00 15.57 -0.39
N ARG A 786 9.85 15.09 0.12
CA ARG A 786 9.79 13.98 1.09
C ARG A 786 8.37 13.40 1.23
N THR A 787 8.30 12.09 1.47
CA THR A 787 7.09 11.40 1.93
C THR A 787 7.28 10.89 3.36
N VAL A 788 6.23 10.94 4.18
CA VAL A 788 6.21 10.41 5.55
C VAL A 788 4.91 9.65 5.80
N SER A 789 5.00 8.48 6.46
CA SER A 789 3.82 7.75 6.92
C SER A 789 3.28 8.35 8.23
N GLY A 790 1.96 8.29 8.39
CA GLY A 790 1.13 9.06 9.30
C GLY A 790 1.33 8.72 10.76
N MET A 791 2.32 9.38 11.36
CA MET A 791 2.34 9.79 12.76
C MET A 791 2.38 8.73 13.87
N GLY A 792 3.13 7.63 13.75
CA GLY A 792 3.58 6.81 14.90
C GLY A 792 2.53 6.64 16.03
N ALA A 793 2.87 7.01 17.27
CA ALA A 793 1.97 6.88 18.43
C ALA A 793 0.73 7.82 18.46
N TYR A 794 0.59 8.74 17.49
CA TYR A 794 -0.45 9.77 17.45
C TYR A 794 -1.43 9.60 16.27
N GLY A 795 -1.09 8.77 15.27
CA GLY A 795 -1.93 8.42 14.13
C GLY A 795 -2.18 9.55 13.13
N TYR A 796 -2.68 9.21 11.95
CA TYR A 796 -2.94 10.15 10.87
C TYR A 796 -3.92 11.28 11.23
N ARG A 797 -3.58 12.53 10.89
CA ARG A 797 -4.37 13.75 11.16
C ARG A 797 -4.59 14.61 9.91
N VAL A 798 -5.76 15.22 9.82
CA VAL A 798 -6.22 16.18 8.81
C VAL A 798 -7.01 17.28 9.52
N PHE A 799 -7.33 18.39 8.85
CA PHE A 799 -7.90 19.59 9.49
C PHE A 799 -9.15 19.29 10.36
N GLY A 800 -10.06 18.41 9.93
CA GLY A 800 -11.30 18.15 10.67
C GLY A 800 -11.30 16.97 11.63
N ASN A 801 -10.20 16.20 11.75
CA ASN A 801 -10.12 15.10 12.73
C ASN A 801 -9.30 15.45 13.98
N VAL A 802 -9.22 16.75 14.28
CA VAL A 802 -8.65 17.31 15.52
C VAL A 802 -9.78 17.51 16.54
N PRO A 803 -9.59 17.12 17.82
CA PRO A 803 -10.61 17.33 18.83
C PRO A 803 -10.98 18.81 19.04
N GLY A 804 -12.27 19.13 18.93
CA GLY A 804 -12.84 20.41 19.35
C GLY A 804 -12.56 21.61 18.43
N VAL A 805 -12.04 21.42 17.21
CA VAL A 805 -11.79 22.56 16.30
C VAL A 805 -13.07 23.31 15.93
N THR A 806 -13.00 24.64 15.94
CA THR A 806 -14.15 25.54 15.72
C THR A 806 -13.98 26.43 14.49
N GLY A 807 -12.83 26.41 13.83
CA GLY A 807 -12.58 27.20 12.63
C GLY A 807 -11.33 26.79 11.86
N LEU A 808 -11.25 27.26 10.61
CA LEU A 808 -10.10 27.15 9.73
C LEU A 808 -9.57 28.56 9.44
N PHE A 809 -8.27 28.77 9.56
CA PHE A 809 -7.62 30.07 9.51
C PHE A 809 -6.42 30.05 8.59
N LEU A 810 -6.18 31.17 7.90
CA LEU A 810 -4.97 31.43 7.12
C LEU A 810 -4.08 32.40 7.88
N GLY A 811 -2.77 32.15 7.85
CA GLY A 811 -1.78 33.07 8.40
C GLY A 811 -1.66 33.10 9.94
N GLY A 812 -2.12 32.07 10.65
CA GLY A 812 -1.89 31.90 12.09
C GLY A 812 -2.91 30.99 12.76
N ILE A 813 -2.87 30.88 14.09
CA ILE A 813 -3.87 30.15 14.88
C ILE A 813 -4.62 31.11 15.83
N VAL A 814 -5.90 30.80 16.07
CA VAL A 814 -6.76 31.51 17.02
C VAL A 814 -7.09 30.58 18.18
N THR A 815 -6.88 31.05 19.41
CA THR A 815 -7.16 30.35 20.68
C THR A 815 -7.77 31.34 21.69
N GLU A 816 -8.30 30.84 22.81
CA GLU A 816 -9.10 31.64 23.77
C GLU A 816 -8.34 32.88 24.27
N ASP A 817 -7.06 32.71 24.58
CA ASP A 817 -6.29 33.75 25.22
C ASP A 817 -5.64 34.71 24.22
N HIS A 818 -5.22 34.24 23.02
CA HIS A 818 -4.39 35.02 22.08
C HIS A 818 -4.41 34.46 20.64
N ILE A 819 -4.02 35.32 19.68
CA ILE A 819 -3.53 34.96 18.35
C ILE A 819 -2.07 34.52 18.47
N LYS A 820 -1.71 33.37 17.89
CA LYS A 820 -0.32 32.85 17.90
C LYS A 820 0.17 32.61 16.47
N PHE A 821 1.49 32.67 16.29
CA PHE A 821 2.17 32.24 15.06
C PHE A 821 1.74 32.98 13.79
N ALA A 822 1.45 34.28 13.93
CA ALA A 822 0.98 35.12 12.84
C ALA A 822 2.02 35.17 11.70
N PHE A 823 1.53 34.94 10.49
CA PHE A 823 2.30 35.04 9.26
C PHE A 823 2.30 36.48 8.76
N LYS A 824 3.45 36.98 8.31
CA LYS A 824 3.57 38.28 7.65
C LYS A 824 4.12 38.12 6.23
N GLY A 825 3.32 38.55 5.26
CA GLY A 825 3.61 38.44 3.84
C GLY A 825 2.34 38.25 3.03
N THR A 826 2.47 37.73 1.81
CA THR A 826 1.36 37.55 0.88
C THR A 826 1.16 36.07 0.58
N ILE A 827 -0.06 35.57 0.76
CA ILE A 827 -0.50 34.29 0.19
C ILE A 827 -1.11 34.64 -1.18
N HIS A 828 -0.33 34.46 -2.26
CA HIS A 828 -0.77 34.76 -3.63
C HIS A 828 -1.89 33.82 -4.07
N SER A 829 -1.80 32.54 -3.70
CA SER A 829 -2.93 31.62 -3.77
C SER A 829 -2.85 30.49 -2.76
N ILE A 830 -4.02 30.01 -2.35
CA ILE A 830 -4.17 28.74 -1.66
C ILE A 830 -5.33 27.97 -2.31
N ARG A 831 -5.07 26.72 -2.69
CA ARG A 831 -6.01 25.84 -3.40
C ARG A 831 -6.13 24.53 -2.64
N PHE A 832 -7.36 24.10 -2.37
CA PHE A 832 -7.68 22.82 -1.73
C PHE A 832 -8.26 21.86 -2.77
N TYR A 833 -7.84 20.60 -2.76
CA TYR A 833 -8.38 19.54 -3.61
C TYR A 833 -8.85 18.38 -2.73
N ASN A 834 -10.06 17.85 -2.94
CA ASN A 834 -10.64 16.75 -2.14
C ASN A 834 -10.08 15.38 -2.55
N ARG A 835 -8.87 15.39 -3.09
CA ARG A 835 -8.15 14.24 -3.61
C ARG A 835 -6.65 14.46 -3.46
N LYS A 836 -5.90 13.38 -3.60
CA LYS A 836 -4.46 13.42 -3.74
C LYS A 836 -4.11 13.82 -5.18
N LEU A 837 -3.40 14.93 -5.36
CA LEU A 837 -2.82 15.27 -6.66
C LEU A 837 -1.64 14.32 -6.95
N SER A 838 -1.53 13.85 -8.18
CA SER A 838 -0.38 13.06 -8.64
C SER A 838 0.89 13.90 -8.76
N ALA A 839 2.05 13.25 -8.79
CA ALA A 839 3.33 13.94 -8.98
C ALA A 839 3.41 14.69 -10.31
N SER A 840 2.80 14.17 -11.38
CA SER A 840 2.73 14.82 -12.69
C SER A 840 1.84 16.06 -12.67
N GLU A 841 0.69 16.00 -11.99
CA GLU A 841 -0.19 17.17 -11.83
C GLU A 841 0.53 18.25 -11.02
N ILE A 842 1.22 17.87 -9.94
CA ILE A 842 1.99 18.81 -9.10
C ILE A 842 3.16 19.43 -9.87
N ALA A 843 3.86 18.65 -10.69
CA ALA A 843 4.94 19.15 -11.53
C ALA A 843 4.46 20.12 -12.62
N ALA A 844 3.20 20.01 -13.04
CA ALA A 844 2.55 20.89 -14.00
C ALA A 844 1.89 22.13 -13.36
N LEU A 845 1.91 22.26 -12.02
CA LEU A 845 1.37 23.43 -11.35
C LEU A 845 2.24 24.65 -11.65
N GLU A 846 1.62 25.66 -12.24
CA GLU A 846 2.26 26.95 -12.43
C GLU A 846 2.09 27.82 -11.18
N TYR A 847 3.06 28.71 -10.95
CA TYR A 847 2.85 29.85 -10.06
C TYR A 847 1.69 30.69 -10.58
N GLU A 848 0.88 31.23 -9.69
CA GLU A 848 -0.10 32.23 -10.10
C GLU A 848 0.66 33.43 -10.68
N ASN A 849 0.48 33.74 -11.96
CA ASN A 849 1.20 34.83 -12.58
C ASN A 849 0.90 36.13 -11.82
N GLN A 850 1.90 36.99 -11.63
CA GLN A 850 1.65 38.40 -11.28
C GLN A 850 1.02 39.13 -12.48
N GLU A 851 -0.09 38.61 -12.99
CA GLU A 851 -1.11 39.51 -13.44
C GLU A 851 -1.82 39.92 -12.16
N LYS A 852 -1.86 41.23 -11.87
CA LYS A 852 -2.99 41.73 -11.08
C LYS A 852 -4.21 41.02 -11.66
N PRO A 853 -5.09 40.41 -10.84
CA PRO A 853 -6.36 39.94 -11.38
C PRO A 853 -6.85 41.06 -12.28
N GLU A 854 -7.24 40.77 -13.54
CA GLU A 854 -8.06 41.72 -14.26
C GLU A 854 -9.17 42.04 -13.27
N GLN A 855 -9.07 43.26 -12.75
CA GLN A 855 -9.67 43.63 -11.50
C GLN A 855 -11.15 43.43 -11.78
N GLY A 856 -11.76 42.44 -11.14
CA GLY A 856 -13.19 42.45 -11.00
C GLY A 856 -13.47 43.69 -10.16
N ASP A 857 -13.59 44.84 -10.82
CA ASP A 857 -13.61 46.13 -10.16
C ASP A 857 -14.74 46.06 -9.14
N SER A 858 -14.39 46.16 -7.86
CA SER A 858 -15.41 46.36 -6.85
C SER A 858 -15.97 47.75 -7.10
N ILE A 859 -17.09 47.85 -7.79
CA ILE A 859 -17.72 49.14 -8.05
C ILE A 859 -18.36 49.59 -6.75
N THR A 860 -17.89 50.72 -6.25
CA THR A 860 -18.43 51.32 -5.02
C THR A 860 -19.73 52.03 -5.35
N VAL A 861 -20.80 51.70 -4.63
CA VAL A 861 -22.13 52.30 -4.79
C VAL A 861 -22.28 53.47 -3.81
N SER A 862 -22.06 54.68 -4.31
CA SER A 862 -22.12 55.94 -3.55
C SER A 862 -22.26 57.13 -4.50
N MET A 863 -22.53 58.33 -3.97
CA MET A 863 -22.66 59.54 -4.78
C MET A 863 -21.33 60.03 -5.37
N GLY A 864 -20.19 59.65 -4.78
CA GLY A 864 -18.85 59.94 -5.31
C GLY A 864 -18.47 59.09 -6.53
N TYR A 865 -19.10 57.93 -6.71
CA TYR A 865 -18.77 56.95 -7.76
C TYR A 865 -19.93 56.71 -8.74
N GLY A 866 -20.96 57.56 -8.70
CA GLY A 866 -22.11 57.49 -9.61
C GLY A 866 -23.14 58.58 -9.38
N LYS A 867 -24.23 58.53 -10.13
CA LYS A 867 -25.29 59.55 -10.06
C LYS A 867 -26.68 58.93 -10.24
N PHE A 868 -27.69 59.60 -9.71
CA PHE A 868 -29.08 59.28 -10.04
C PHE A 868 -29.39 59.73 -11.47
N VAL A 869 -29.96 58.84 -12.27
CA VAL A 869 -30.26 59.05 -13.70
C VAL A 869 -31.76 59.06 -14.01
N SER A 870 -32.60 58.67 -13.03
CA SER A 870 -34.06 58.64 -13.15
C SER A 870 -34.70 58.95 -11.79
N GLY A 871 -35.68 59.86 -11.75
CA GLY A 871 -36.34 60.32 -10.52
C GLY A 871 -37.36 61.46 -10.75
N ASN A 872 -38.01 61.92 -9.67
CA ASN A 872 -38.99 63.02 -9.69
C ASN A 872 -38.56 64.25 -8.86
N GLY A 873 -37.25 64.49 -8.76
CA GLY A 873 -36.66 65.62 -8.05
C GLY A 873 -36.15 65.22 -6.66
N ASN A 874 -37.05 65.04 -5.70
CA ASN A 874 -36.68 64.70 -4.31
C ASN A 874 -36.43 63.20 -4.08
N TRP A 875 -36.93 62.35 -4.98
CA TRP A 875 -36.81 60.90 -4.91
C TRP A 875 -36.35 60.33 -6.24
N ASN A 876 -35.48 59.32 -6.17
CA ASN A 876 -34.80 58.75 -7.31
C ASN A 876 -35.13 57.27 -7.42
N LYS A 877 -35.20 56.77 -8.66
CA LYS A 877 -35.44 55.37 -8.96
C LYS A 877 -34.15 54.61 -9.26
N THR A 878 -33.26 55.21 -10.04
CA THR A 878 -32.10 54.51 -10.63
C THR A 878 -30.83 55.31 -10.38
N TRP A 879 -29.83 54.66 -9.81
CA TRP A 879 -28.45 55.12 -9.71
C TRP A 879 -27.58 54.35 -10.70
N GLN A 880 -26.62 55.03 -11.33
CA GLN A 880 -25.64 54.42 -12.22
C GLN A 880 -24.22 54.83 -11.84
N SER A 881 -23.28 53.89 -11.93
CA SER A 881 -21.86 54.17 -11.71
C SER A 881 -21.32 55.14 -12.76
N THR A 882 -20.24 55.84 -12.42
CA THR A 882 -19.48 56.64 -13.40
C THR A 882 -18.58 55.80 -14.33
N SER A 883 -18.39 54.50 -14.04
CA SER A 883 -17.70 53.58 -14.94
C SER A 883 -18.58 53.25 -16.15
N ASP A 884 -18.01 53.35 -17.35
CA ASP A 884 -18.68 53.03 -18.61
C ASP A 884 -18.47 51.55 -19.03
N SER A 885 -17.58 50.80 -18.37
CA SER A 885 -17.28 49.39 -18.69
C SER A 885 -16.66 48.62 -17.51
N PRO A 886 -17.42 47.81 -16.75
CA PRO A 886 -18.88 47.65 -16.85
C PRO A 886 -19.64 48.79 -16.17
N LEU A 887 -20.72 49.24 -16.82
CA LEU A 887 -21.70 50.14 -16.22
C LEU A 887 -22.56 49.38 -15.20
N LEU A 888 -22.40 49.66 -13.90
CA LEU A 888 -23.27 49.13 -12.86
C LEU A 888 -24.51 50.00 -12.70
N THR A 889 -25.69 49.38 -12.71
CA THR A 889 -26.95 50.04 -12.40
C THR A 889 -27.53 49.50 -11.10
N PHE A 890 -27.94 50.40 -10.20
CA PHE A 890 -28.67 50.10 -8.97
C PHE A 890 -30.08 50.73 -9.05
N ASP A 891 -31.12 49.90 -9.12
CA ASP A 891 -32.50 50.33 -9.36
C ASP A 891 -33.42 49.87 -8.22
N SER A 892 -34.30 50.76 -7.77
CA SER A 892 -35.24 50.50 -6.67
C SER A 892 -36.68 50.19 -7.12
N GLY A 893 -36.90 50.01 -8.43
CA GLY A 893 -38.18 49.74 -9.08
C GLY A 893 -39.07 50.99 -9.23
N TYR A 894 -39.15 51.81 -8.17
CA TYR A 894 -39.90 53.06 -8.07
C TYR A 894 -39.03 54.18 -7.49
N ASN A 895 -39.56 55.41 -7.36
CA ASN A 895 -38.80 56.54 -6.80
C ASN A 895 -38.62 56.41 -5.26
N ASN A 896 -37.77 55.49 -4.81
CA ASN A 896 -37.61 55.11 -3.40
C ASN A 896 -36.17 55.32 -2.86
N MET A 897 -35.31 56.00 -3.60
CA MET A 897 -33.93 56.31 -3.18
C MET A 897 -33.67 57.81 -3.02
N THR A 898 -32.81 58.14 -2.06
CA THR A 898 -32.19 59.46 -1.90
C THR A 898 -30.74 59.27 -1.41
N SER A 899 -30.02 60.36 -1.13
CA SER A 899 -28.66 60.30 -0.59
C SER A 899 -28.57 60.97 0.78
N SER A 900 -27.61 60.50 1.59
CA SER A 900 -27.26 61.08 2.88
C SER A 900 -25.75 61.20 2.98
N GLY A 901 -25.23 62.38 2.65
CA GLY A 901 -23.80 62.54 2.37
C GLY A 901 -23.43 61.76 1.11
N ASP A 902 -22.38 60.95 1.20
CA ASP A 902 -21.90 60.13 0.09
C ASP A 902 -22.70 58.82 -0.09
N ASN A 903 -23.43 58.39 0.94
CA ASN A 903 -24.13 57.11 0.96
C ASN A 903 -25.53 57.19 0.31
N ILE A 904 -25.97 56.07 -0.28
CA ILE A 904 -27.34 55.92 -0.79
C ILE A 904 -28.27 55.47 0.33
N VAL A 905 -29.48 56.03 0.36
CA VAL A 905 -30.55 55.66 1.29
C VAL A 905 -31.70 55.03 0.50
N GLY A 906 -32.08 53.80 0.85
CA GLY A 906 -33.22 53.10 0.26
C GLY A 906 -34.40 52.99 1.22
N TYR A 907 -35.61 53.25 0.73
CA TYR A 907 -36.87 53.18 1.48
C TYR A 907 -37.75 52.03 1.00
N VAL A 908 -38.55 51.46 1.89
CA VAL A 908 -39.56 50.45 1.50
C VAL A 908 -40.54 51.01 0.45
N GLY A 909 -40.94 52.28 0.56
CA GLY A 909 -41.82 52.91 -0.43
C GLY A 909 -43.28 52.47 -0.32
N LEU A 910 -44.00 52.54 -1.45
CA LEU A 910 -45.45 52.23 -1.52
C LEU A 910 -45.75 50.72 -1.54
N TYR A 911 -44.80 49.89 -1.99
CA TYR A 911 -44.95 48.45 -2.15
C TYR A 911 -44.04 47.73 -1.14
N SER A 912 -44.58 46.78 -0.38
CA SER A 912 -43.81 46.01 0.60
C SER A 912 -44.10 44.51 0.40
N PRO A 913 -43.12 43.68 0.01
CA PRO A 913 -41.70 44.00 -0.18
C PRO A 913 -41.42 44.79 -1.46
N GLN A 914 -40.43 45.69 -1.41
CA GLN A 914 -39.88 46.40 -2.55
C GLN A 914 -38.55 45.78 -2.99
N ASN A 915 -38.41 45.48 -4.27
CA ASN A 915 -37.18 44.96 -4.86
C ASN A 915 -36.18 46.09 -5.16
N TYR A 916 -34.92 45.80 -4.86
CA TYR A 916 -33.74 46.58 -5.20
C TYR A 916 -32.80 45.69 -6.01
N THR A 917 -32.41 46.18 -7.19
CA THR A 917 -31.76 45.37 -8.21
C THR A 917 -30.42 45.98 -8.62
N LEU A 918 -29.39 45.15 -8.66
CA LEU A 918 -28.08 45.42 -9.25
C LEU A 918 -28.02 44.76 -10.62
N SER A 919 -27.57 45.47 -11.65
CA SER A 919 -27.43 44.89 -13.00
C SER A 919 -26.21 45.42 -13.75
N VAL A 920 -25.58 44.53 -14.54
CA VAL A 920 -24.40 44.80 -15.37
C VAL A 920 -24.68 44.44 -16.85
N PRO A 921 -24.01 45.08 -17.83
CA PRO A 921 -24.24 44.83 -19.25
C PRO A 921 -23.78 43.44 -19.70
N ALA A 922 -24.23 43.01 -20.88
CA ALA A 922 -23.83 41.74 -21.50
C ALA A 922 -22.29 41.65 -21.65
N GLY A 923 -21.73 40.48 -21.33
CA GLY A 923 -20.29 40.27 -21.25
C GLY A 923 -19.71 40.46 -19.83
N TYR A 924 -20.56 40.73 -18.84
CA TYR A 924 -20.18 40.82 -17.43
C TYR A 924 -21.19 40.08 -16.53
N ILE A 925 -20.71 39.59 -15.39
CA ILE A 925 -21.52 38.97 -14.33
C ILE A 925 -21.16 39.56 -12.97
N ILE A 926 -22.12 39.53 -12.05
CA ILE A 926 -21.94 39.88 -10.64
C ILE A 926 -21.60 38.59 -9.90
N GLU A 927 -20.42 38.54 -9.27
CA GLU A 927 -19.99 37.41 -8.43
C GLU A 927 -20.41 37.55 -6.97
N GLY A 928 -20.68 38.78 -6.54
CA GLY A 928 -21.08 39.07 -5.19
C GLY A 928 -21.23 40.56 -4.92
N TYR A 929 -21.77 40.89 -3.75
CA TYR A 929 -21.84 42.25 -3.26
C TYR A 929 -21.83 42.26 -1.73
N THR A 930 -21.31 43.34 -1.17
CA THR A 930 -21.27 43.60 0.26
C THR A 930 -21.76 45.00 0.56
N PHE A 931 -22.42 45.18 1.69
CA PHE A 931 -22.70 46.51 2.23
C PHE A 931 -22.97 46.42 3.73
N ASP A 932 -22.68 47.51 4.41
CA ASP A 932 -23.17 47.76 5.76
C ASP A 932 -24.46 48.56 5.68
N PHE A 933 -25.37 48.34 6.63
CA PHE A 933 -26.59 49.13 6.72
C PHE A 933 -27.00 49.39 8.16
N CYS A 934 -27.64 50.54 8.36
CA CYS A 934 -28.32 50.87 9.60
C CYS A 934 -29.54 51.77 9.34
N ILE A 935 -30.35 52.00 10.38
CA ILE A 935 -31.54 52.84 10.32
C ILE A 935 -31.17 54.28 9.93
N HIS A 936 -31.88 54.83 8.94
CA HIS A 936 -31.76 56.25 8.58
C HIS A 936 -32.69 57.13 9.46
N ASN A 937 -32.17 58.25 9.98
CA ASN A 937 -32.89 59.27 10.77
C ASN A 937 -33.69 58.74 11.98
N ASN A 938 -33.17 57.75 12.72
CA ASN A 938 -33.86 57.12 13.87
C ASN A 938 -35.28 56.62 13.54
N GLY A 939 -35.49 56.14 12.30
CA GLY A 939 -36.74 55.52 11.87
C GLY A 939 -37.07 54.21 12.60
N THR A 940 -38.30 53.74 12.46
CA THR A 940 -38.71 52.42 12.94
C THR A 940 -37.94 51.31 12.20
N PRO A 941 -37.51 50.23 12.87
CA PRO A 941 -36.89 49.08 12.23
C PRO A 941 -37.71 48.54 11.05
N ILE A 942 -37.02 48.18 9.97
CA ILE A 942 -37.58 47.54 8.77
C ILE A 942 -36.82 46.25 8.47
N THR A 943 -37.37 45.41 7.60
CA THR A 943 -36.77 44.12 7.25
C THR A 943 -36.09 44.19 5.88
N LEU A 944 -34.80 43.90 5.86
CA LEU A 944 -34.01 43.66 4.66
C LEU A 944 -33.92 42.15 4.41
N THR A 945 -34.29 41.68 3.21
CA THR A 945 -34.11 40.28 2.82
C THR A 945 -33.11 40.18 1.69
N VAL A 946 -32.03 39.44 1.90
CA VAL A 946 -30.92 39.25 0.96
C VAL A 946 -30.62 37.77 0.87
N ASP A 947 -30.67 37.21 -0.34
CA ASP A 947 -30.38 35.79 -0.61
C ASP A 947 -31.10 34.81 0.36
N GLY A 948 -32.39 35.04 0.59
CA GLY A 948 -33.22 34.24 1.50
C GLY A 948 -33.01 34.52 3.00
N LYS A 949 -32.00 35.29 3.40
CA LYS A 949 -31.75 35.70 4.79
C LYS A 949 -32.47 37.01 5.10
N THR A 950 -33.09 37.09 6.27
CA THR A 950 -33.81 38.28 6.74
C THR A 950 -33.04 38.98 7.86
N TYR A 951 -32.97 40.30 7.77
CA TYR A 951 -32.34 41.17 8.75
C TYR A 951 -33.33 42.23 9.21
N THR A 952 -33.49 42.40 10.52
CA THR A 952 -34.21 43.56 11.07
C THR A 952 -33.21 44.68 11.31
N SER A 953 -33.47 45.87 10.76
CA SER A 953 -32.55 47.01 10.85
C SER A 953 -32.43 47.55 12.27
N LYS A 954 -31.23 47.98 12.63
CA LYS A 954 -30.88 48.57 13.93
C LYS A 954 -30.17 49.90 13.76
N THR A 955 -29.92 50.59 14.89
CA THR A 955 -29.20 51.86 14.92
C THR A 955 -27.70 51.69 14.69
N GLU A 956 -27.13 50.56 15.12
CA GLU A 956 -25.77 50.13 14.82
C GLU A 956 -25.64 49.55 13.41
N ASP A 957 -24.42 49.58 12.87
CA ASP A 957 -24.12 49.06 11.54
C ASP A 957 -24.18 47.52 11.53
N GLN A 958 -24.85 46.98 10.51
CA GLN A 958 -24.99 45.55 10.26
C GLN A 958 -24.47 45.23 8.87
N SER A 959 -23.67 44.18 8.74
CA SER A 959 -23.02 43.82 7.48
C SER A 959 -23.78 42.72 6.72
N VAL A 960 -23.83 42.88 5.41
CA VAL A 960 -24.34 41.90 4.45
C VAL A 960 -23.24 41.56 3.46
N ALA A 961 -23.05 40.28 3.21
CA ALA A 961 -22.18 39.78 2.16
C ALA A 961 -22.89 38.65 1.41
N VAL A 962 -22.92 38.77 0.08
CA VAL A 962 -23.42 37.75 -0.84
C VAL A 962 -22.29 37.44 -1.82
N SER A 963 -21.96 36.16 -1.99
CA SER A 963 -20.89 35.67 -2.85
C SER A 963 -21.36 34.46 -3.66
N GLY A 964 -20.56 34.03 -4.64
CA GLY A 964 -20.88 32.85 -5.47
C GLY A 964 -22.04 33.09 -6.43
N LEU A 965 -22.34 34.35 -6.76
CA LEU A 965 -23.31 34.67 -7.78
C LEU A 965 -22.69 34.44 -9.17
N ASP A 966 -23.52 34.03 -10.13
CA ASP A 966 -23.16 33.94 -11.54
C ASP A 966 -24.33 34.50 -12.35
N LYS A 967 -24.61 35.78 -12.12
CA LYS A 967 -25.80 36.45 -12.66
C LYS A 967 -25.46 37.85 -13.15
N SER A 968 -26.02 38.26 -14.28
CA SER A 968 -25.96 39.66 -14.73
C SER A 968 -26.89 40.59 -13.95
N VAL A 969 -27.78 40.02 -13.13
CA VAL A 969 -28.75 40.73 -12.28
C VAL A 969 -28.85 40.08 -10.90
N ALA A 970 -28.71 40.87 -9.84
CA ALA A 970 -28.89 40.44 -8.45
C ALA A 970 -29.94 41.31 -7.74
N THR A 971 -30.72 40.72 -6.83
CA THR A 971 -31.86 41.41 -6.19
C THR A 971 -31.92 41.14 -4.69
N PHE A 972 -32.26 42.17 -3.92
CA PHE A 972 -32.63 42.09 -2.51
C PHE A 972 -33.88 42.93 -2.24
N THR A 973 -34.53 42.76 -1.08
CA THR A 973 -35.81 43.42 -0.80
C THR A 973 -35.85 44.16 0.52
N LEU A 974 -36.59 45.27 0.56
CA LEU A 974 -36.95 45.98 1.78
C LEU A 974 -38.45 45.82 2.04
N SER A 975 -38.83 45.52 3.28
CA SER A 975 -40.22 45.32 3.69
C SER A 975 -40.49 45.90 5.07
N GLY A 976 -41.75 46.25 5.35
CA GLY A 976 -42.18 46.86 6.61
C GLY A 976 -42.73 48.27 6.44
N ALA A 977 -42.63 49.09 7.48
CA ALA A 977 -43.07 50.49 7.42
C ALA A 977 -42.26 51.28 6.39
N ASN A 978 -42.85 52.31 5.75
CA ASN A 978 -42.14 53.16 4.79
C ASN A 978 -41.09 54.05 5.48
N LYS A 979 -39.95 53.44 5.81
CA LYS A 979 -38.74 54.01 6.42
C LYS A 979 -37.53 53.56 5.63
N GLY A 980 -36.40 54.25 5.82
CA GLY A 980 -35.18 54.04 5.06
C GLY A 980 -34.07 53.41 5.87
N ILE A 981 -33.20 52.66 5.19
CA ILE A 981 -31.87 52.29 5.67
C ILE A 981 -30.82 53.02 4.84
N ILE A 982 -29.71 53.37 5.47
CA ILE A 982 -28.53 53.91 4.79
C ILE A 982 -27.60 52.75 4.42
N PHE A 983 -27.20 52.67 3.16
CA PHE A 983 -26.20 51.70 2.69
C PHE A 983 -24.81 52.35 2.77
N LYS A 984 -23.90 51.72 3.50
CA LYS A 984 -22.51 52.15 3.70
C LYS A 984 -21.59 51.06 3.17
N ASN A 985 -20.35 51.45 2.81
CA ASN A 985 -19.33 50.51 2.33
C ASN A 985 -19.84 49.58 1.21
N PHE A 986 -20.78 50.05 0.40
CA PHE A 986 -21.49 49.20 -0.56
C PHE A 986 -20.59 48.94 -1.77
N ARG A 987 -20.17 47.69 -1.93
CA ARG A 987 -19.32 47.21 -3.02
C ARG A 987 -20.00 46.11 -3.80
N VAL A 988 -19.88 46.15 -5.11
CA VAL A 988 -20.38 45.10 -6.02
C VAL A 988 -19.21 44.57 -6.82
N HIS A 989 -18.98 43.25 -6.74
CA HIS A 989 -17.90 42.57 -7.45
C HIS A 989 -18.41 42.12 -8.81
N VAL A 990 -17.84 42.69 -9.87
CA VAL A 990 -18.23 42.44 -11.25
C VAL A 990 -17.03 41.93 -12.01
N ILE A 991 -17.18 40.82 -12.74
CA ILE A 991 -16.14 40.30 -13.63
C ILE A 991 -16.64 40.24 -15.06
N LYS A 992 -15.69 40.21 -16.00
CA LYS A 992 -15.96 39.93 -17.40
C LYS A 992 -16.33 38.44 -17.54
N ASP A 993 -17.44 38.18 -18.21
CA ASP A 993 -17.87 36.82 -18.48
C ASP A 993 -17.03 36.23 -19.62
N ASN A 994 -15.89 35.63 -19.24
CA ASN A 994 -14.91 35.05 -20.15
C ASN A 994 -15.24 33.59 -20.53
N ARG A 995 -16.40 33.07 -20.12
CA ARG A 995 -16.87 31.79 -20.65
C ARG A 995 -16.94 31.91 -22.17
N PRO A 996 -16.51 30.88 -22.92
CA PRO A 996 -16.79 30.86 -24.35
C PRO A 996 -18.30 31.04 -24.48
N GLN A 997 -18.73 32.16 -25.07
CA GLN A 997 -20.15 32.32 -25.36
C GLN A 997 -20.53 31.06 -26.11
N GLU A 998 -21.50 30.31 -25.56
CA GLU A 998 -22.06 29.19 -26.29
C GLU A 998 -22.35 29.68 -27.71
N PRO A 999 -22.03 28.91 -28.76
CA PRO A 999 -22.28 29.33 -30.13
C PRO A 999 -23.75 29.71 -30.27
N ARG A 1000 -24.04 31.01 -30.24
CA ARG A 1000 -25.38 31.54 -30.37
C ARG A 1000 -25.67 31.69 -31.85
N VAL A 1001 -26.70 30.99 -32.32
CA VAL A 1001 -27.24 31.20 -33.65
C VAL A 1001 -28.61 31.86 -33.50
N GLU A 1002 -28.75 33.07 -34.01
CA GLU A 1002 -30.07 33.70 -34.12
C GLU A 1002 -30.88 33.01 -35.22
N ILE A 1003 -31.84 32.19 -34.82
CA ILE A 1003 -32.72 31.48 -35.76
C ILE A 1003 -33.77 32.44 -36.34
N PHE A 1004 -34.29 33.36 -35.50
CA PHE A 1004 -35.26 34.38 -35.85
C PHE A 1004 -34.79 35.76 -35.35
N THR A 1005 -34.24 36.57 -36.23
CA THR A 1005 -33.76 37.92 -35.88
C THR A 1005 -34.88 38.94 -36.00
N THR A 1006 -35.16 39.67 -34.91
CA THR A 1006 -35.96 40.91 -34.94
C THR A 1006 -34.99 42.09 -34.81
N ALA A 1007 -34.67 42.77 -35.91
CA ALA A 1007 -33.76 43.92 -35.86
C ALA A 1007 -34.32 45.03 -34.96
N ALA A 1008 -33.45 45.75 -34.23
CA ALA A 1008 -33.85 46.89 -33.42
C ALA A 1008 -34.54 47.95 -34.30
N GLY A 1009 -35.81 48.25 -34.01
CA GLY A 1009 -36.65 49.14 -34.81
C GLY A 1009 -37.44 48.48 -35.94
N ALA A 1010 -37.38 47.15 -36.10
CA ALA A 1010 -38.23 46.42 -37.05
C ALA A 1010 -39.71 46.54 -36.67
N SER A 1011 -40.57 46.74 -37.67
CA SER A 1011 -42.00 46.94 -37.48
C SER A 1011 -42.78 45.68 -37.10
N ILE A 1012 -42.18 44.49 -37.20
CA ILE A 1012 -42.84 43.18 -37.02
C ILE A 1012 -41.93 42.24 -36.22
N PRO A 1013 -42.24 41.94 -34.94
CA PRO A 1013 -41.42 41.08 -34.09
C PRO A 1013 -41.70 39.58 -34.27
N TYR A 1014 -40.66 38.78 -34.02
CA TYR A 1014 -40.81 37.35 -33.74
C TYR A 1014 -41.04 37.09 -32.26
N ARG A 1015 -41.96 36.18 -31.91
CA ARG A 1015 -42.24 35.80 -30.51
C ARG A 1015 -42.60 34.31 -30.38
N ILE A 1016 -42.50 33.81 -29.15
CA ILE A 1016 -42.86 32.43 -28.75
C ILE A 1016 -42.21 31.36 -29.64
N PRO A 1017 -40.88 31.18 -29.56
CA PRO A 1017 -40.21 30.13 -30.30
C PRO A 1017 -40.49 28.74 -29.71
N ALA A 1018 -40.59 27.74 -30.58
CA ALA A 1018 -40.62 26.32 -30.23
C ALA A 1018 -39.63 25.54 -31.10
N ILE A 1019 -39.03 24.47 -30.56
CA ILE A 1019 -38.04 23.64 -31.26
C ILE A 1019 -38.26 22.15 -30.96
N THR A 1020 -38.14 21.28 -31.98
CA THR A 1020 -38.19 19.82 -31.79
C THR A 1020 -37.33 19.07 -32.81
N ARG A 1021 -37.08 17.79 -32.57
CA ARG A 1021 -36.40 16.87 -33.50
C ARG A 1021 -37.43 16.06 -34.28
N MET A 1022 -37.35 16.10 -35.60
CA MET A 1022 -38.17 15.30 -36.50
C MET A 1022 -37.77 13.82 -36.47
N HIS A 1023 -38.68 12.92 -36.85
CA HIS A 1023 -38.40 11.47 -36.90
C HIS A 1023 -37.25 11.06 -37.83
N ASN A 1024 -36.91 11.87 -38.82
CA ASN A 1024 -35.78 11.63 -39.73
C ASN A 1024 -34.42 12.10 -39.16
N GLY A 1025 -34.40 12.67 -37.94
CA GLY A 1025 -33.20 13.17 -37.28
C GLY A 1025 -32.94 14.68 -37.43
N ASP A 1026 -33.65 15.37 -38.34
CA ASP A 1026 -33.53 16.82 -38.52
C ASP A 1026 -34.13 17.60 -37.33
N VAL A 1027 -33.73 18.86 -37.14
CA VAL A 1027 -34.27 19.75 -36.09
C VAL A 1027 -35.08 20.88 -36.72
N ILE A 1028 -36.30 21.14 -36.24
CA ILE A 1028 -37.13 22.26 -36.69
C ILE A 1028 -37.38 23.25 -35.57
N ALA A 1029 -37.25 24.54 -35.90
CA ALA A 1029 -37.63 25.64 -35.04
C ALA A 1029 -38.75 26.45 -35.70
N VAL A 1030 -39.74 26.85 -34.92
CA VAL A 1030 -40.93 27.62 -35.35
C VAL A 1030 -41.13 28.81 -34.42
N ALA A 1031 -41.53 29.96 -34.94
CA ALA A 1031 -41.90 31.12 -34.13
C ALA A 1031 -43.06 31.90 -34.75
N ASP A 1032 -43.78 32.65 -33.91
CA ASP A 1032 -44.77 33.62 -34.36
C ASP A 1032 -44.09 34.80 -35.02
N TYR A 1033 -44.62 35.26 -36.15
CA TYR A 1033 -44.27 36.51 -36.79
C TYR A 1033 -45.46 37.46 -36.74
N ARG A 1034 -45.40 38.45 -35.83
CA ARG A 1034 -46.57 39.18 -35.33
C ARG A 1034 -46.68 40.56 -35.97
N HIS A 1035 -47.38 40.66 -37.11
CA HIS A 1035 -47.51 41.89 -37.89
C HIS A 1035 -48.13 43.07 -37.12
N SER A 1036 -48.88 42.79 -36.06
CA SER A 1036 -49.54 43.79 -35.20
C SER A 1036 -48.79 44.13 -33.91
N GLY A 1037 -47.78 43.34 -33.54
CA GLY A 1037 -47.16 43.37 -32.21
C GLY A 1037 -48.06 42.92 -31.05
N GLN A 1038 -49.32 42.54 -31.32
CA GLN A 1038 -50.28 42.12 -30.30
C GLN A 1038 -50.04 40.68 -29.86
N ASP A 1039 -50.53 40.35 -28.66
CA ASP A 1039 -50.34 39.02 -28.08
C ASP A 1039 -51.25 37.97 -28.71
N ILE A 1040 -52.45 38.38 -29.13
CA ILE A 1040 -53.50 37.52 -29.69
C ILE A 1040 -53.99 38.08 -31.04
N GLY A 1041 -54.33 37.18 -31.97
CA GLY A 1041 -54.76 37.57 -33.31
C GLY A 1041 -56.22 38.03 -33.44
N ILE A 1042 -56.98 38.08 -32.35
CA ILE A 1042 -58.43 38.42 -32.33
C ILE A 1042 -58.65 39.94 -32.18
N VAL A 1043 -57.97 40.73 -33.00
CA VAL A 1043 -58.12 42.19 -33.06
C VAL A 1043 -58.01 42.64 -34.50
N LYS A 1044 -58.60 43.79 -34.85
CA LYS A 1044 -58.47 44.39 -36.18
C LYS A 1044 -56.97 44.58 -36.50
N ASN A 1045 -56.52 44.00 -37.62
CA ASN A 1045 -55.11 43.90 -38.03
C ASN A 1045 -54.24 42.92 -37.22
N GLY A 1046 -54.82 42.00 -36.44
CA GLY A 1046 -54.13 41.02 -35.59
C GLY A 1046 -53.45 39.84 -36.32
N ARG A 1047 -52.89 40.05 -37.51
CA ARG A 1047 -52.22 38.98 -38.27
C ARG A 1047 -51.00 38.42 -37.51
N ILE A 1048 -50.96 37.10 -37.34
CA ILE A 1048 -49.84 36.33 -36.78
C ILE A 1048 -49.55 35.18 -37.75
N ASP A 1049 -48.34 35.14 -38.32
CA ASP A 1049 -47.88 34.01 -39.13
C ASP A 1049 -47.04 33.05 -38.28
N LEU A 1050 -46.99 31.76 -38.65
CA LEU A 1050 -45.98 30.82 -38.13
C LEU A 1050 -44.88 30.64 -39.18
N ARG A 1051 -43.65 30.95 -38.79
CA ARG A 1051 -42.46 30.82 -39.66
C ARG A 1051 -41.52 29.78 -39.06
N ALA A 1052 -40.87 28.99 -39.92
CA ALA A 1052 -39.96 27.93 -39.49
C ALA A 1052 -38.64 27.91 -40.25
N ARG A 1053 -37.65 27.28 -39.64
CA ARG A 1053 -36.37 26.88 -40.24
C ARG A 1053 -36.05 25.43 -39.85
N ILE A 1054 -35.28 24.74 -40.67
CA ILE A 1054 -34.84 23.35 -40.42
C ILE A 1054 -33.31 23.30 -40.40
N SER A 1055 -32.76 22.57 -39.44
CA SER A 1055 -31.34 22.20 -39.34
C SER A 1055 -31.17 20.71 -39.63
N LYS A 1056 -30.15 20.37 -40.43
CA LYS A 1056 -29.79 18.99 -40.80
C LYS A 1056 -28.51 18.49 -40.12
N ASP A 1057 -27.96 19.30 -39.23
CA ASP A 1057 -26.65 19.10 -38.59
C ASP A 1057 -26.70 19.29 -37.07
N ASN A 1058 -27.84 18.91 -36.48
CA ASN A 1058 -28.12 19.00 -35.04
C ASN A 1058 -28.04 20.43 -34.47
N GLY A 1059 -28.56 21.42 -35.21
CA GLY A 1059 -28.71 22.81 -34.74
C GLY A 1059 -27.51 23.72 -35.02
N LYS A 1060 -26.47 23.24 -35.71
CA LYS A 1060 -25.28 24.04 -36.03
C LYS A 1060 -25.53 25.06 -37.14
N THR A 1061 -26.27 24.67 -38.18
CA THR A 1061 -26.71 25.58 -39.26
C THR A 1061 -28.21 25.43 -39.52
N TRP A 1062 -28.84 26.52 -39.97
CA TRP A 1062 -30.28 26.59 -40.20
C TRP A 1062 -30.55 27.00 -41.64
N GLY A 1063 -31.44 26.25 -42.31
CA GLY A 1063 -31.86 26.54 -43.68
C GLY A 1063 -32.70 27.82 -43.81
N GLU A 1064 -33.18 28.04 -45.03
CA GLU A 1064 -34.04 29.18 -45.37
C GLU A 1064 -35.31 29.23 -44.52
N LEU A 1065 -35.74 30.45 -44.19
CA LEU A 1065 -36.98 30.71 -43.47
C LEU A 1065 -38.18 30.49 -44.40
N PHE A 1066 -39.18 29.72 -43.96
CA PHE A 1066 -40.40 29.51 -44.73
C PHE A 1066 -41.67 29.66 -43.87
N PRO A 1067 -42.81 30.09 -44.46
CA PRO A 1067 -44.09 30.08 -43.76
C PRO A 1067 -44.58 28.64 -43.57
N VAL A 1068 -44.94 28.30 -42.33
CA VAL A 1068 -45.71 27.10 -42.01
C VAL A 1068 -47.19 27.40 -42.22
N VAL A 1069 -47.65 28.55 -41.69
CA VAL A 1069 -49.02 29.06 -41.83
C VAL A 1069 -48.95 30.58 -41.88
N GLU A 1070 -49.74 31.22 -42.74
CA GLU A 1070 -49.91 32.68 -42.73
C GLU A 1070 -51.28 33.04 -42.16
N GLY A 1071 -51.29 33.85 -41.12
CA GLY A 1071 -52.53 34.29 -40.48
C GLY A 1071 -53.22 35.38 -41.30
N LEU A 1072 -54.54 35.48 -41.19
CA LEU A 1072 -55.31 36.49 -41.91
C LEU A 1072 -55.72 37.68 -41.02
N GLY A 1073 -55.86 37.45 -39.70
CA GLY A 1073 -56.17 38.48 -38.70
C GLY A 1073 -57.60 39.03 -38.86
N ALA A 1074 -58.53 38.63 -37.98
CA ALA A 1074 -59.94 38.99 -38.10
C ALA A 1074 -60.54 39.50 -36.77
N ASN A 1075 -61.59 40.31 -36.85
CA ASN A 1075 -62.39 40.67 -35.68
C ASN A 1075 -63.35 39.52 -35.30
N TYR A 1076 -63.74 39.43 -34.02
CA TYR A 1076 -64.61 38.38 -33.47
C TYR A 1076 -65.87 38.03 -34.31
N ALA A 1077 -66.43 39.00 -35.03
CA ALA A 1077 -67.63 38.82 -35.85
C ALA A 1077 -67.40 37.98 -37.13
N GLU A 1078 -66.14 37.84 -37.58
CA GLU A 1078 -65.76 37.15 -38.83
C GLU A 1078 -65.12 35.78 -38.59
N ALA A 1079 -64.73 35.48 -37.35
CA ALA A 1079 -63.99 34.26 -36.96
C ALA A 1079 -64.80 32.94 -37.11
N GLY A 1080 -66.12 33.00 -37.26
CA GLY A 1080 -67.00 31.82 -37.25
C GLY A 1080 -67.17 31.07 -38.58
N LYS A 1081 -66.32 31.29 -39.61
CA LYS A 1081 -66.56 30.75 -40.97
C LYS A 1081 -65.46 29.91 -41.63
N SER A 1082 -64.29 29.67 -41.01
CA SER A 1082 -63.41 28.53 -41.33
C SER A 1082 -62.25 28.40 -40.33
N ASP A 1083 -61.74 27.18 -40.16
CA ASP A 1083 -60.90 26.72 -39.04
C ASP A 1083 -59.51 27.38 -38.87
N PHE A 1084 -59.13 28.36 -39.71
CA PHE A 1084 -57.74 28.87 -39.77
C PHE A 1084 -57.57 30.40 -39.60
N TRP A 1085 -58.60 31.15 -39.20
CA TRP A 1085 -58.57 32.63 -39.28
C TRP A 1085 -58.04 33.38 -38.04
N VAL A 1086 -57.84 32.70 -36.91
CA VAL A 1086 -57.44 33.37 -35.65
C VAL A 1086 -56.39 32.54 -34.92
N ALA A 1087 -55.13 32.89 -35.12
CA ALA A 1087 -54.02 32.26 -34.41
C ALA A 1087 -53.96 32.80 -32.98
N PHE A 1088 -54.13 31.90 -32.00
CA PHE A 1088 -53.51 32.04 -30.69
C PHE A 1088 -52.06 31.63 -30.92
N GLY A 1089 -51.20 32.62 -31.17
CA GLY A 1089 -49.80 32.37 -31.45
C GLY A 1089 -49.11 31.84 -30.20
N ASP A 1090 -48.88 30.53 -30.18
CA ASP A 1090 -48.10 29.76 -29.20
C ASP A 1090 -47.79 28.39 -29.82
N PRO A 1091 -46.80 28.28 -30.74
CA PRO A 1091 -46.53 27.01 -31.41
C PRO A 1091 -46.17 25.92 -30.40
N CYS A 1092 -47.02 24.88 -30.33
CA CYS A 1092 -46.72 23.65 -29.60
C CYS A 1092 -46.42 22.57 -30.64
N ILE A 1093 -45.20 22.03 -30.60
CA ILE A 1093 -44.71 20.99 -31.50
C ILE A 1093 -44.27 19.79 -30.66
N THR A 1094 -44.79 18.62 -30.99
CA THR A 1094 -44.49 17.33 -30.33
C THR A 1094 -43.60 16.48 -31.19
#